data_AF-A0A1S2Y102-F1
#
_entry.id   AF-A0A1S2Y102-F1
#
_cell.length_a   1.000
_cell.length_b   1.000
_cell.length_c   1.000
_cell.angle_alpha   90.00
_cell.angle_beta   90.00
_cell.angle_gamma   90.00
#
_symmetry.space_group_name_H-M   'P 1'
#
loop_
_entity.id
_entity.type
_entity.pdbx_description
1 polymer ?
#
loop_
_entity_poly.entity_id
_entity_poly.type
_entity_poly.pdbx_seq_one_letter_code
_entity_poly.pdbx_strand_id
1 'polypeptide(L)'
;MGSFHFLFSLSTLFCLFSHCSPSPIIQAATDNVTHAYYNCTRNTTATNNAYRSNIQTLLKWISSNSTNNARYYNTTVNSQNTADTVYGFFLCIRDTDPKICQSCVIEAAKLISSLCTTSIEAIVWYTVCYVRYSDRCFFSTVEKSPEISFMNDKDYVGEVERFNNIVWDMLNDLRSEAANASSKLADKSVNITAHQKLYGYAWCTPYLSAENCSWCLSDAIAEVPTSCCRGKSGGSIIYPSCGVRFELYPFHKAHSNNAWVRPPPLPTSPLPSAPPGKEKQKTLISIVIVVPVVVSLVLSVLGCCCFLYRKERKNQHDILKESFGNDITSLESLQFELATIEAATNRFGVENRIGKGGFGEVYKGILSDGQEIAVKRLTRSSGQGAEEFKNEVQVIAKLQHRNLVRLLGFCLEDEEKILIYEYVPNKSLDYFLFDPHKRKLLSWSQRQKIIKGVARGIIYLHEDSRLKIIHRDLKPSNVLLDSNMNPKISDFGMARIVSGDQNEESTCRIVGTYGYISPEYAMHGYFSAKSDVFSFGIMVLEIISGKRKGCSTDSECVDDIRRYAWIKWAEQTPLELLDPNIEGTYSHEEVIKYVHIGLLCVQEDPNERPTMATIAFYLNSPSINLPPPLEPPYFRRSRIEENTTLSKELGNTSDSTNGITMTTFFPR
;
A
#
# COMPACT_ATOMS: atom_id res chain seq x y z
N MET A 1 18.37 -46.75 28.28
CA MET A 1 19.74 -47.08 27.86
C MET A 1 19.70 -47.33 26.35
N GLY A 2 20.29 -46.56 25.45
CA GLY A 2 21.08 -45.35 25.55
C GLY A 2 21.36 -44.84 24.12
N SER A 3 21.26 -43.52 23.96
CA SER A 3 22.12 -42.64 23.13
C SER A 3 22.11 -42.71 21.60
N PHE A 4 21.49 -41.67 21.01
CA PHE A 4 22.07 -40.68 20.08
C PHE A 4 23.50 -40.96 19.54
N HIS A 5 23.74 -40.72 18.24
CA HIS A 5 24.78 -39.79 17.76
C HIS A 5 24.69 -39.47 16.24
N PHE A 6 24.39 -38.20 15.96
CA PHE A 6 25.07 -37.30 15.00
C PHE A 6 24.99 -37.51 13.47
N LEU A 7 24.08 -36.71 12.90
CA LEU A 7 24.22 -35.96 11.65
C LEU A 7 25.38 -34.94 11.70
N PHE A 8 25.80 -34.51 10.50
CA PHE A 8 26.66 -33.37 10.12
C PHE A 8 28.18 -33.56 9.99
N SER A 9 28.63 -33.60 8.72
CA SER A 9 29.94 -33.17 8.19
C SER A 9 29.96 -33.55 6.70
N LEU A 10 30.26 -32.73 5.70
CA LEU A 10 30.58 -31.31 5.61
C LEU A 10 30.23 -30.88 4.17
N SER A 11 29.66 -29.69 4.04
CA SER A 11 29.66 -28.85 2.84
C SER A 11 30.97 -28.91 2.04
N THR A 12 30.88 -28.99 0.71
CA THR A 12 31.28 -27.92 -0.24
C THR A 12 31.36 -28.49 -1.66
N LEU A 13 30.74 -27.82 -2.63
CA LEU A 13 31.42 -26.92 -3.58
C LEU A 13 30.60 -26.76 -4.88
N PHE A 14 30.57 -25.50 -5.34
CA PHE A 14 30.19 -24.99 -6.67
C PHE A 14 28.72 -24.68 -6.98
N CYS A 15 28.40 -23.42 -6.67
CA CYS A 15 27.77 -22.45 -7.58
C CYS A 15 27.75 -22.85 -9.06
N LEU A 16 26.64 -22.54 -9.76
CA LEU A 16 26.65 -21.58 -10.86
C LEU A 16 25.21 -21.11 -11.17
N PHE A 17 25.07 -19.78 -11.15
CA PHE A 17 23.91 -18.95 -11.45
C PHE A 17 23.43 -19.10 -12.90
N SER A 18 22.13 -18.84 -13.14
CA SER A 18 21.55 -17.88 -14.13
C SER A 18 20.04 -18.15 -14.29
N HIS A 19 19.08 -17.24 -14.20
CA HIS A 19 19.05 -15.78 -14.07
C HIS A 19 17.76 -15.37 -13.34
N CYS A 20 17.91 -14.64 -12.23
CA CYS A 20 16.83 -14.02 -11.46
C CYS A 20 17.09 -12.50 -11.50
N SER A 21 16.05 -11.69 -11.75
CA SER A 21 16.11 -10.26 -11.46
C SER A 21 16.14 -10.12 -9.93
N PRO A 22 17.19 -9.51 -9.35
CA PRO A 22 17.51 -9.77 -7.96
C PRO A 22 16.77 -8.80 -7.03
N SER A 23 16.27 -9.33 -5.90
CA SER A 23 16.07 -8.57 -4.66
C SER A 23 17.26 -7.63 -4.45
N PRO A 24 17.11 -6.42 -3.89
CA PRO A 24 18.23 -5.50 -3.72
C PRO A 24 19.34 -6.20 -2.94
N ILE A 25 20.39 -6.64 -3.66
CA ILE A 25 21.40 -7.55 -3.10
C ILE A 25 22.21 -6.72 -2.12
N ILE A 26 22.01 -6.96 -0.83
CA ILE A 26 22.90 -6.44 0.20
C ILE A 26 24.19 -7.22 0.06
N GLN A 27 25.25 -6.53 -0.31
CA GLN A 27 26.56 -7.12 -0.55
C GLN A 27 27.47 -6.81 0.64
N ALA A 28 28.33 -7.76 0.99
CA ALA A 28 29.36 -7.55 1.99
C ALA A 28 30.65 -7.09 1.30
N ALA A 29 31.24 -6.00 1.77
CA ALA A 29 32.60 -5.61 1.46
C ALA A 29 33.51 -6.03 2.62
N THR A 30 34.55 -6.80 2.31
CA THR A 30 35.59 -7.19 3.26
C THR A 30 36.86 -6.43 2.92
N ASP A 31 37.28 -5.55 3.82
CA ASP A 31 38.66 -5.05 3.85
C ASP A 31 39.30 -5.54 5.15
N ASN A 32 40.63 -5.63 5.20
CA ASN A 32 41.42 -6.27 6.26
C ASN A 32 41.16 -5.76 7.70
N VAL A 33 40.31 -4.74 7.87
CA VAL A 33 40.04 -4.05 9.13
C VAL A 33 38.54 -3.79 9.39
N THR A 34 37.59 -4.03 8.48
CA THR A 34 36.15 -3.83 8.78
C THR A 34 35.21 -4.63 7.86
N HIS A 35 34.08 -5.11 8.43
CA HIS A 35 32.97 -5.68 7.65
C HIS A 35 31.96 -4.56 7.38
N ALA A 36 31.71 -4.28 6.09
CA ALA A 36 30.67 -3.34 5.68
C ALA A 36 29.61 -4.09 4.86
N TYR A 37 28.36 -3.69 5.05
CA TYR A 37 27.27 -4.08 4.16
C TYR A 37 26.94 -2.88 3.28
N TYR A 38 26.59 -3.11 2.03
CA TYR A 38 26.16 -2.04 1.14
C TYR A 38 25.07 -2.50 0.20
N ASN A 39 24.28 -1.55 -0.26
CA ASN A 39 23.27 -1.78 -1.28
C ASN A 39 23.38 -0.67 -2.32
N CYS A 40 23.63 -1.08 -3.56
CA CYS A 40 23.57 -0.21 -4.72
C CYS A 40 22.31 -0.60 -5.52
N THR A 41 21.28 0.25 -5.56
CA THR A 41 20.07 -0.08 -6.32
C THR A 41 20.37 -0.14 -7.82
N ARG A 42 19.83 -1.15 -8.54
CA ARG A 42 20.07 -1.40 -9.98
C ARG A 42 18.92 -0.90 -10.87
N ASN A 43 19.33 -0.48 -12.08
CA ASN A 43 18.56 -0.25 -13.31
C ASN A 43 17.85 1.09 -13.55
N THR A 44 18.51 2.20 -13.25
CA THR A 44 18.46 3.37 -14.12
C THR A 44 19.88 3.89 -14.28
N THR A 45 20.38 3.91 -15.52
CA THR A 45 21.67 4.52 -15.81
C THR A 45 21.64 5.96 -15.36
N ALA A 46 22.46 6.33 -14.36
CA ALA A 46 22.96 7.69 -14.23
C ALA A 46 23.89 7.99 -15.43
N THR A 47 23.33 8.04 -16.64
CA THR A 47 24.01 8.47 -17.87
C THR A 47 24.24 9.98 -17.88
N ASN A 48 23.63 10.72 -16.94
CA ASN A 48 23.88 12.14 -16.77
C ASN A 48 25.20 12.38 -16.00
N ASN A 49 26.17 12.99 -16.68
CA ASN A 49 27.44 13.39 -16.07
C ASN A 49 27.25 14.39 -14.92
N ALA A 50 26.19 15.21 -14.95
CA ALA A 50 25.89 16.20 -13.91
C ALA A 50 25.51 15.54 -12.57
N TYR A 51 24.54 14.62 -12.57
CA TYR A 51 24.14 13.87 -11.38
C TYR A 51 25.34 13.16 -10.72
N ARG A 52 26.19 12.50 -11.51
CA ARG A 52 27.42 11.84 -11.02
C ARG A 52 28.39 12.82 -10.36
N SER A 53 28.61 13.98 -10.97
CA SER A 53 29.44 15.05 -10.38
C SER A 53 28.84 15.54 -9.05
N ASN A 54 27.51 15.61 -8.96
CA ASN A 54 26.81 16.00 -7.74
C ASN A 54 26.96 14.95 -6.63
N ILE A 55 26.91 13.64 -6.94
CA ILE A 55 27.22 12.58 -5.96
C ILE A 55 28.65 12.73 -5.43
N GLN A 56 29.64 12.92 -6.30
CA GLN A 56 31.04 13.09 -5.87
C GLN A 56 31.22 14.33 -4.97
N THR A 57 30.52 15.42 -5.29
CA THR A 57 30.50 16.63 -4.47
C THR A 57 29.86 16.37 -3.11
N LEU A 58 28.71 15.71 -3.08
CA LEU A 58 27.99 15.32 -1.87
C LEU A 58 28.85 14.45 -0.95
N LEU A 59 29.50 13.41 -1.48
CA LEU A 59 30.34 12.50 -0.71
C LEU A 59 31.58 13.19 -0.13
N LYS A 60 32.14 14.18 -0.85
CA LYS A 60 33.19 15.06 -0.31
C LYS A 60 32.67 15.90 0.86
N TRP A 61 31.48 16.50 0.74
CA TRP A 61 30.86 17.28 1.82
C TRP A 61 30.51 16.44 3.05
N ILE A 62 30.02 15.22 2.85
CA ILE A 62 29.78 14.24 3.92
C ILE A 62 31.08 13.90 4.64
N SER A 63 32.14 13.62 3.88
CA SER A 63 33.46 13.31 4.43
C SER A 63 34.06 14.49 5.22
N SER A 64 33.96 15.71 4.69
CA SER A 64 34.50 16.90 5.36
C SER A 64 33.70 17.28 6.61
N ASN A 65 32.37 17.16 6.60
CA ASN A 65 31.56 17.52 7.76
C ASN A 65 31.62 16.49 8.89
N SER A 66 32.10 15.28 8.62
CA SER A 66 32.37 14.29 9.66
C SER A 66 33.47 14.72 10.65
N THR A 67 34.27 15.75 10.32
CA THR A 67 35.31 16.30 11.21
C THR A 67 34.77 17.23 12.28
N ASN A 68 33.49 17.64 12.21
CA ASN A 68 32.88 18.60 13.12
C ASN A 68 32.37 17.97 14.43
N ASN A 69 32.83 16.75 14.76
CA ASN A 69 32.33 15.91 15.86
C ASN A 69 30.81 15.69 15.85
N ALA A 70 30.15 15.98 14.73
CA ALA A 70 28.72 15.78 14.56
C ALA A 70 28.44 14.29 14.39
N ARG A 71 27.50 13.77 15.18
CA ARG A 71 27.09 12.37 15.09
C ARG A 71 26.34 12.07 13.79
N TYR A 72 25.63 13.04 13.27
CA TYR A 72 24.88 12.93 12.04
C TYR A 72 24.92 14.25 11.30
N TYR A 73 24.77 14.17 9.98
CA TYR A 73 24.75 15.35 9.12
C TYR A 73 24.04 14.98 7.84
N ASN A 74 23.13 15.84 7.39
CA ASN A 74 22.51 15.76 6.09
C ASN A 74 22.94 16.94 5.22
N THR A 75 22.93 16.74 3.90
CA THR A 75 23.23 17.79 2.95
C THR A 75 22.62 17.47 1.60
N THR A 76 22.49 18.51 0.78
CA THR A 76 21.89 18.43 -0.55
C THR A 76 22.75 19.21 -1.52
N VAL A 77 23.11 18.56 -2.64
CA VAL A 77 23.70 19.26 -3.79
C VAL A 77 22.57 19.64 -4.74
N ASN A 78 22.17 20.92 -4.71
CA ASN A 78 21.13 21.45 -5.57
C ASN A 78 21.67 21.69 -6.99
N SER A 79 20.85 21.40 -8.01
CA SER A 79 21.12 21.70 -9.41
C SER A 79 19.99 22.52 -10.02
N GLN A 80 20.27 23.25 -11.11
CA GLN A 80 19.24 23.99 -11.86
C GLN A 80 18.20 23.03 -12.47
N ASN A 81 18.63 21.82 -12.84
CA ASN A 81 17.74 20.74 -13.21
C ASN A 81 17.46 19.91 -11.95
N THR A 82 16.20 19.83 -11.53
CA THR A 82 15.79 19.10 -10.32
C THR A 82 16.08 17.61 -10.41
N ALA A 83 16.18 17.04 -11.62
CA ALA A 83 16.59 15.65 -11.84
C ALA A 83 18.07 15.37 -11.50
N ASP A 84 18.89 16.42 -11.33
CA ASP A 84 20.31 16.32 -10.98
C ASP A 84 20.59 16.55 -9.48
N THR A 85 19.57 16.86 -8.69
CA THR A 85 19.71 17.10 -7.25
C THR A 85 20.01 15.80 -6.51
N VAL A 86 20.97 15.83 -5.59
CA VAL A 86 21.36 14.66 -4.78
C VAL A 86 21.24 15.00 -3.30
N TYR A 87 20.58 14.11 -2.55
CA TYR A 87 20.42 14.18 -1.11
C TYR A 87 21.31 13.13 -0.46
N GLY A 88 21.95 13.46 0.66
CA GLY A 88 22.77 12.52 1.39
C GLY A 88 22.87 12.80 2.87
N PHE A 89 23.21 11.78 3.64
CA PHE A 89 23.50 11.93 5.06
C PHE A 89 24.49 10.87 5.54
N PHE A 90 25.06 11.14 6.71
CA PHE A 90 25.69 10.12 7.54
C PHE A 90 25.09 10.08 8.94
N LEU A 91 25.21 8.92 9.59
CA LEU A 91 24.83 8.72 10.98
C LEU A 91 25.82 7.78 11.66
N CYS A 92 26.41 8.22 12.77
CA CYS A 92 27.26 7.41 13.63
C CYS A 92 26.46 6.81 14.78
N ILE A 93 26.88 5.63 15.24
CA ILE A 93 26.29 4.96 16.39
C ILE A 93 26.65 5.74 17.67
N ARG A 94 25.78 5.69 18.67
CA ARG A 94 25.95 6.38 19.96
C ARG A 94 27.28 6.03 20.62
N ASP A 95 27.87 7.00 21.31
CA ASP A 95 29.09 6.85 22.13
C ASP A 95 30.34 6.42 21.33
N THR A 96 30.30 6.56 19.99
CA THR A 96 31.46 6.36 19.13
C THR A 96 32.41 7.56 19.28
N ASP A 97 33.70 7.29 19.47
CA ASP A 97 34.73 8.35 19.45
C ASP A 97 34.62 9.14 18.14
N PRO A 98 34.57 10.48 18.17
CA PRO A 98 34.40 11.29 16.97
C PRO A 98 35.43 11.00 15.87
N LYS A 99 36.67 10.62 16.21
CA LYS A 99 37.70 10.25 15.22
C LYS A 99 37.42 8.89 14.57
N ILE A 100 36.84 7.95 15.31
CA ILE A 100 36.41 6.65 14.77
C ILE A 100 35.22 6.85 13.84
N CYS A 101 34.24 7.66 14.26
CA CYS A 101 33.11 8.06 13.43
C CYS A 101 33.57 8.75 12.13
N GLN A 102 34.45 9.74 12.24
CA GLN A 102 35.04 10.45 11.10
C GLN A 102 35.74 9.48 10.13
N SER A 103 36.61 8.60 10.65
CA SER A 103 37.32 7.62 9.84
C SER A 103 36.35 6.69 9.12
N CYS A 104 35.31 6.22 9.82
CA CYS A 104 34.28 5.39 9.22
C CYS A 104 33.52 6.10 8.09
N VAL A 105 33.10 7.36 8.29
CA VAL A 105 32.36 8.11 7.27
C VAL A 105 33.21 8.36 6.02
N ILE A 106 34.50 8.65 6.21
CA ILE A 106 35.46 8.82 5.10
C ILE A 106 35.61 7.51 4.31
N GLU A 107 35.81 6.38 5.00
CA GLU A 107 35.93 5.08 4.33
C GLU A 107 34.63 4.66 3.67
N ALA A 108 33.49 4.89 4.31
CA ALA A 108 32.16 4.64 3.75
C ALA A 108 31.90 5.46 2.48
N ALA A 109 32.25 6.75 2.47
CA ALA A 109 32.12 7.61 1.31
C ALA A 109 33.04 7.17 0.15
N LYS A 110 34.26 6.70 0.44
CA LYS A 110 35.16 6.11 -0.57
C LYS A 110 34.59 4.80 -1.13
N LEU A 111 34.12 3.92 -0.24
CA LEU A 111 33.60 2.60 -0.60
C LEU A 111 32.34 2.71 -1.47
N ILE A 112 31.39 3.56 -1.08
CA ILE A 112 30.15 3.72 -1.85
C ILE A 112 30.40 4.40 -3.20
N SER A 113 31.39 5.29 -3.28
CA SER A 113 31.83 5.93 -4.53
C SER A 113 32.49 4.93 -5.49
N SER A 114 33.26 3.97 -4.97
CA SER A 114 33.94 2.96 -5.79
C SER A 114 33.03 1.81 -6.22
N LEU A 115 32.09 1.38 -5.37
CA LEU A 115 31.22 0.25 -5.64
C LEU A 115 29.94 0.64 -6.40
N CYS A 116 29.34 1.80 -6.09
CA CYS A 116 28.05 2.22 -6.65
C CYS A 116 28.19 3.30 -7.73
N THR A 117 29.11 3.13 -8.69
CA THR A 117 29.47 4.16 -9.71
C THR A 117 28.36 4.55 -10.70
N THR A 118 27.33 3.72 -10.84
CA THR A 118 26.20 3.92 -11.77
C THR A 118 24.85 4.07 -11.06
N SER A 119 24.83 4.03 -9.72
CA SER A 119 23.59 3.99 -8.95
C SER A 119 23.07 5.39 -8.65
N ILE A 120 21.74 5.54 -8.72
CA ILE A 120 21.02 6.74 -8.32
C ILE A 120 20.72 6.79 -6.82
N GLU A 121 20.91 5.66 -6.15
CA GLU A 121 20.74 5.53 -4.71
C GLU A 121 21.68 4.46 -4.22
N ALA A 122 22.32 4.72 -3.08
CA ALA A 122 23.08 3.71 -2.38
C ALA A 122 23.14 4.00 -0.89
N ILE A 123 23.31 2.93 -0.11
CA ILE A 123 23.53 2.97 1.32
C ILE A 123 24.64 1.98 1.71
N VAL A 124 25.45 2.36 2.70
CA VAL A 124 26.48 1.51 3.31
C VAL A 124 26.32 1.53 4.83
N TRP A 125 26.43 0.35 5.44
CA TRP A 125 26.39 0.15 6.88
C TRP A 125 27.72 -0.44 7.33
N TYR A 126 28.41 0.31 8.17
CA TYR A 126 29.46 -0.19 9.04
C TYR A 126 28.89 -0.42 10.44
N THR A 127 29.66 -1.14 11.25
CA THR A 127 29.37 -1.35 12.68
C THR A 127 29.35 -0.05 13.49
N VAL A 128 29.89 1.05 12.98
CA VAL A 128 30.03 2.32 13.71
C VAL A 128 29.42 3.54 12.99
N CYS A 129 29.15 3.45 11.68
CA CYS A 129 28.52 4.52 10.92
C CYS A 129 27.72 4.03 9.71
N TYR A 130 26.82 4.89 9.23
CA TYR A 130 25.99 4.70 8.05
C TYR A 130 26.20 5.89 7.11
N VAL A 131 26.28 5.65 5.80
CA VAL A 131 26.31 6.70 4.76
C VAL A 131 25.34 6.35 3.65
N ARG A 132 24.56 7.33 3.19
CA ARG A 132 23.55 7.15 2.15
C ARG A 132 23.45 8.35 1.23
N TYR A 133 23.17 8.11 -0.05
CA TYR A 133 22.69 9.12 -0.99
C TYR A 133 21.50 8.63 -1.82
N SER A 134 20.70 9.57 -2.35
CA SER A 134 19.59 9.32 -3.28
C SER A 134 19.26 10.57 -4.12
N ASP A 135 18.58 10.36 -5.24
CA ASP A 135 17.91 11.39 -6.07
C ASP A 135 16.64 11.98 -5.44
N ARG A 136 16.09 11.36 -4.39
CA ARG A 136 14.92 11.86 -3.65
C ARG A 136 15.28 12.31 -2.24
N CYS A 137 14.53 13.27 -1.72
CA CYS A 137 14.64 13.66 -0.32
C CYS A 137 14.06 12.57 0.59
N PHE A 138 14.89 11.97 1.44
CA PHE A 138 14.51 10.87 2.34
C PHE A 138 14.65 11.21 3.83
N PHE A 139 15.04 12.44 4.21
CA PHE A 139 15.40 12.76 5.60
C PHE A 139 14.26 12.53 6.60
N SER A 140 13.04 12.92 6.24
CA SER A 140 11.84 12.79 7.10
C SER A 140 10.87 11.69 6.65
N THR A 141 11.31 10.83 5.74
CA THR A 141 10.51 9.73 5.17
C THR A 141 10.93 8.41 5.81
N VAL A 142 9.95 7.58 6.17
CA VAL A 142 10.22 6.24 6.71
C VAL A 142 10.47 5.28 5.55
N GLU A 143 11.63 4.64 5.56
CA GLU A 143 12.02 3.63 4.59
C GLU A 143 12.53 2.39 5.33
N LYS A 144 11.97 1.25 4.96
CA LYS A 144 12.18 -0.06 5.58
C LYS A 144 13.05 -0.99 4.72
N SER A 145 13.13 -0.72 3.42
CA SER A 145 13.95 -1.48 2.48
C SER A 145 15.19 -0.69 2.07
N PRO A 146 16.37 -1.34 1.99
CA PRO A 146 16.61 -2.76 2.27
C PRO A 146 16.71 -3.06 3.78
N GLU A 147 16.23 -4.24 4.20
CA GLU A 147 16.31 -4.74 5.57
C GLU A 147 17.60 -5.54 5.82
N ILE A 148 18.27 -5.28 6.94
CA ILE A 148 19.37 -6.11 7.43
C ILE A 148 18.97 -6.72 8.77
N SER A 149 19.02 -8.04 8.85
CA SER A 149 18.82 -8.79 10.08
C SER A 149 20.10 -9.50 10.52
N PHE A 150 20.47 -9.38 11.80
CA PHE A 150 21.55 -10.15 12.43
C PHE A 150 21.01 -10.94 13.60
N MET A 151 21.46 -12.19 13.77
CA MET A 151 21.12 -13.02 14.91
C MET A 151 22.38 -13.56 15.57
N ASN A 152 22.32 -13.79 16.88
CA ASN A 152 23.35 -14.54 17.57
C ASN A 152 23.30 -16.00 17.12
N ASP A 153 24.45 -16.63 16.92
CA ASP A 153 24.53 -18.06 16.57
C ASP A 153 23.96 -18.96 17.67
N LYS A 154 23.96 -18.46 18.92
CA LYS A 154 23.46 -19.19 20.08
C LYS A 154 21.98 -18.91 20.33
N ASP A 155 21.26 -19.99 20.61
CA ASP A 155 19.89 -19.92 21.11
C ASP A 155 19.89 -19.54 22.61
N TYR A 156 18.79 -18.93 23.05
CA TYR A 156 18.58 -18.65 24.47
C TYR A 156 18.33 -19.95 25.23
N VAL A 157 19.08 -20.16 26.32
CA VAL A 157 18.94 -21.34 27.18
C VAL A 157 18.13 -20.96 28.42
N GLY A 158 16.85 -21.34 28.45
CA GLY A 158 15.90 -21.04 29.52
C GLY A 158 14.44 -21.16 29.05
N GLU A 159 13.51 -20.49 29.73
CA GLU A 159 12.10 -20.40 29.30
C GLU A 159 11.97 -19.46 28.08
N VAL A 160 12.04 -20.04 26.88
CA VAL A 160 12.11 -19.29 25.59
C VAL A 160 10.90 -18.38 25.37
N GLU A 161 9.68 -18.83 25.67
CA GLU A 161 8.47 -18.00 25.49
C GLU A 161 8.49 -16.78 26.41
N ARG A 162 8.84 -16.99 27.69
CA ARG A 162 9.00 -15.92 28.66
C ARG A 162 10.10 -14.94 28.25
N PHE A 163 11.23 -15.45 27.75
CA PHE A 163 12.32 -14.62 27.24
C PHE A 163 11.87 -13.75 26.04
N ASN A 164 11.19 -14.34 25.06
CA ASN A 164 10.69 -13.59 23.91
C ASN A 164 9.68 -12.50 24.33
N ASN A 165 8.81 -12.77 25.32
CA ASN A 165 7.91 -11.75 25.86
C ASN A 165 8.68 -10.60 26.53
N ILE A 166 9.72 -10.91 27.32
CA ILE A 166 10.59 -9.89 27.92
C ILE A 166 11.32 -9.06 26.85
N VAL A 167 11.78 -9.68 25.76
CA VAL A 167 12.38 -8.98 24.62
C VAL A 167 11.36 -8.06 23.97
N TRP A 168 10.14 -8.56 23.69
CA TRP A 168 9.06 -7.78 23.07
C TRP A 168 8.69 -6.56 23.93
N ASP A 169 8.47 -6.75 25.24
CA ASP A 169 8.10 -5.68 26.16
C ASP A 169 9.20 -4.62 26.24
N MET A 170 10.45 -5.05 26.43
CA MET A 170 11.60 -4.15 26.51
C MET A 170 11.78 -3.33 25.23
N LEU A 171 11.62 -3.94 24.05
CA LEU A 171 11.74 -3.22 22.78
C LEU A 171 10.58 -2.23 22.55
N ASN A 172 9.36 -2.53 23.03
CA ASN A 172 8.23 -1.61 22.94
C ASN A 172 8.35 -0.40 23.89
N ASP A 173 8.94 -0.60 25.07
CA ASP A 173 9.34 0.50 25.95
C ASP A 173 10.36 1.39 25.22
N LEU A 174 11.41 0.77 24.66
CA LEU A 174 12.46 1.46 23.92
C LEU A 174 11.96 2.21 22.69
N ARG A 175 10.95 1.67 21.98
CA ARG A 175 10.27 2.36 20.88
C ARG A 175 9.75 3.72 21.33
N SER A 176 9.01 3.73 22.44
CA SER A 176 8.35 4.94 22.96
C SER A 176 9.38 5.95 23.47
N GLU A 177 10.42 5.48 24.15
CA GLU A 177 11.51 6.32 24.65
C GLU A 177 12.33 6.91 23.48
N ALA A 178 12.71 6.11 22.48
CA ALA A 178 13.49 6.56 21.33
C ALA A 178 12.71 7.53 20.45
N ALA A 179 11.41 7.31 20.23
CA ALA A 179 10.55 8.20 19.45
C ALA A 179 10.49 9.63 20.03
N ASN A 180 10.43 9.72 21.35
CA ASN A 180 10.27 10.98 22.09
C ASN A 180 11.60 11.65 22.44
N ALA A 181 12.71 10.90 22.44
CA ALA A 181 14.02 11.46 22.67
C ALA A 181 14.42 12.42 21.53
N SER A 182 14.99 13.59 21.90
CA SER A 182 15.57 14.52 20.93
C SER A 182 16.71 13.90 20.11
N SER A 183 17.40 12.92 20.70
CA SER A 183 18.47 12.16 20.08
C SER A 183 17.97 11.04 19.16
N LYS A 184 16.66 10.71 19.21
CA LYS A 184 15.99 9.62 18.48
C LYS A 184 16.49 8.22 18.83
N LEU A 185 16.85 8.02 20.11
CA LEU A 185 17.49 6.81 20.61
C LEU A 185 17.04 6.47 22.03
N ALA A 186 17.05 5.19 22.36
CA ALA A 186 16.94 4.72 23.73
C ALA A 186 17.71 3.41 23.92
N ASP A 187 18.13 3.16 25.16
CA ASP A 187 18.70 1.89 25.60
C ASP A 187 18.21 1.53 27.00
N LYS A 188 18.11 0.24 27.27
CA LYS A 188 17.56 -0.28 28.52
C LYS A 188 18.18 -1.62 28.84
N SER A 189 18.17 -1.98 30.12
CA SER A 189 18.50 -3.34 30.55
C SER A 189 17.44 -3.87 31.50
N VAL A 190 17.07 -5.13 31.34
CA VAL A 190 16.04 -5.81 32.16
C VAL A 190 16.63 -7.11 32.72
N ASN A 191 16.33 -7.43 33.98
CA ASN A 191 16.72 -8.71 34.57
C ASN A 191 15.81 -9.81 34.02
N ILE A 192 16.40 -10.83 33.38
CA ILE A 192 15.67 -12.04 32.97
C ILE A 192 15.63 -13.04 34.13
N THR A 193 16.76 -13.18 34.84
CA THR A 193 16.92 -13.98 36.06
C THR A 193 17.75 -13.20 37.09
N ALA A 194 17.95 -13.76 38.28
CA ALA A 194 18.80 -13.16 39.32
C ALA A 194 20.26 -12.90 38.86
N HIS A 195 20.73 -13.62 37.83
CA HIS A 195 22.12 -13.57 37.37
C HIS A 195 22.26 -13.19 35.88
N GLN A 196 21.15 -12.93 35.18
CA GLN A 196 21.16 -12.71 33.73
C GLN A 196 20.35 -11.48 33.36
N LYS A 197 20.98 -10.58 32.61
CA LYS A 197 20.38 -9.34 32.10
C LYS A 197 20.23 -9.39 30.59
N LEU A 198 19.12 -8.84 30.12
CA LEU A 198 18.90 -8.48 28.73
C LEU A 198 19.26 -7.01 28.55
N TYR A 199 19.91 -6.68 27.43
CA TYR A 199 20.23 -5.32 27.02
C TYR A 199 19.53 -5.05 25.69
N GLY A 200 18.86 -3.91 25.59
CA GLY A 200 18.11 -3.50 24.40
C GLY A 200 18.49 -2.10 23.94
N TYR A 201 18.38 -1.85 22.65
CA TYR A 201 18.66 -0.57 22.02
C TYR A 201 17.74 -0.34 20.83
N ALA A 202 17.22 0.88 20.72
CA ALA A 202 16.39 1.33 19.61
C ALA A 202 16.88 2.68 19.10
N TRP A 203 16.82 2.89 17.78
CA TRP A 203 17.24 4.13 17.15
C TRP A 203 16.44 4.45 15.89
N CYS A 204 16.31 5.74 15.59
CA CYS A 204 15.74 6.27 14.35
C CYS A 204 16.67 7.32 13.75
N THR A 205 16.48 7.64 12.47
CA THR A 205 17.14 8.80 11.88
C THR A 205 16.68 10.09 12.59
N PRO A 206 17.58 11.04 12.88
CA PRO A 206 17.28 12.22 13.71
C PRO A 206 16.18 13.13 13.18
N TYR A 207 15.89 13.07 11.87
CA TYR A 207 14.97 13.95 11.17
C TYR A 207 13.54 13.41 11.07
N LEU A 208 13.25 12.26 11.69
CA LEU A 208 11.89 11.70 11.76
C LEU A 208 11.07 12.32 12.89
N SER A 209 9.77 12.49 12.64
CA SER A 209 8.80 12.81 13.70
C SER A 209 8.77 11.69 14.75
N ALA A 210 8.25 11.98 15.94
CA ALA A 210 8.07 10.95 16.98
C ALA A 210 7.15 9.82 16.48
N GLU A 211 6.07 10.17 15.78
CA GLU A 211 5.14 9.21 15.17
C GLU A 211 5.82 8.31 14.15
N ASN A 212 6.55 8.88 13.19
CA ASN A 212 7.25 8.12 12.15
C ASN A 212 8.35 7.22 12.72
N CYS A 213 9.09 7.69 13.73
CA CYS A 213 10.07 6.88 14.43
C CYS A 213 9.42 5.71 15.17
N SER A 214 8.34 5.98 15.91
CA SER A 214 7.58 4.95 16.62
C SER A 214 7.03 3.90 15.67
N TRP A 215 6.46 4.32 14.53
CA TRP A 215 5.94 3.42 13.50
C TRP A 215 7.03 2.55 12.88
N CYS A 216 8.17 3.14 12.51
CA CYS A 216 9.31 2.39 11.97
C CYS A 216 9.83 1.34 12.95
N LEU A 217 10.02 1.73 14.22
CA LEU A 217 10.48 0.83 15.27
C LEU A 217 9.45 -0.26 15.58
N SER A 218 8.15 0.04 15.54
CA SER A 218 7.10 -0.95 15.75
C SER A 218 7.17 -2.08 14.72
N ASP A 219 7.52 -1.75 13.48
CA ASP A 219 7.69 -2.70 12.39
C ASP A 219 8.98 -3.53 12.57
N ALA A 220 10.11 -2.89 12.87
CA ALA A 220 11.36 -3.58 13.16
C ALA A 220 11.25 -4.55 14.36
N ILE A 221 10.40 -4.22 15.36
CA ILE A 221 10.10 -5.09 16.50
C ILE A 221 9.23 -6.29 16.08
N ALA A 222 8.27 -6.07 15.18
CA ALA A 222 7.41 -7.13 14.67
C ALA A 222 8.19 -8.18 13.88
N GLU A 223 9.35 -7.82 13.29
CA GLU A 223 10.23 -8.76 12.58
C GLU A 223 11.11 -9.63 13.49
N VAL A 224 11.33 -9.23 14.75
CA VAL A 224 12.18 -9.99 15.69
C VAL A 224 11.70 -11.45 15.86
N PRO A 225 10.40 -11.75 16.03
CA PRO A 225 9.88 -13.11 16.18
C PRO A 225 9.69 -13.88 14.87
N THR A 226 9.70 -13.22 13.71
CA THR A 226 9.33 -13.80 12.40
C THR A 226 10.52 -13.96 11.45
N SER A 227 11.47 -13.02 11.45
CA SER A 227 12.56 -12.94 10.47
C SER A 227 13.80 -13.75 10.91
N CYS A 228 14.49 -13.32 11.97
CA CYS A 228 15.82 -13.86 12.33
C CYS A 228 15.93 -14.41 13.75
N CYS A 229 15.15 -13.90 14.68
CA CYS A 229 15.65 -13.72 16.04
C CYS A 229 14.80 -14.39 17.13
N ARG A 230 13.79 -15.17 16.74
CA ARG A 230 12.94 -15.93 17.67
C ARG A 230 13.75 -16.95 18.46
N GLY A 231 13.75 -16.81 19.79
CA GLY A 231 14.48 -17.71 20.68
C GLY A 231 16.01 -17.58 20.62
N LYS A 232 16.53 -16.58 19.90
CA LYS A 232 17.97 -16.29 19.86
C LYS A 232 18.42 -15.52 21.08
N SER A 233 19.66 -15.72 21.52
CA SER A 233 20.22 -14.96 22.66
C SER A 233 20.50 -13.50 22.33
N GLY A 234 20.39 -13.10 21.07
CA GLY A 234 20.55 -11.74 20.61
C GLY A 234 20.13 -11.60 19.16
N GLY A 235 19.75 -10.39 18.78
CA GLY A 235 19.22 -10.09 17.45
C GLY A 235 19.23 -8.61 17.14
N SER A 236 19.31 -8.27 15.87
CA SER A 236 19.19 -6.89 15.36
C SER A 236 18.39 -6.87 14.06
N ILE A 237 17.45 -5.93 13.95
CA ILE A 237 16.74 -5.60 12.71
C ILE A 237 17.09 -4.14 12.40
N ILE A 238 17.58 -3.89 11.18
CA ILE A 238 18.07 -2.59 10.75
C ILE A 238 17.44 -2.22 9.41
N TYR A 239 16.74 -1.09 9.41
CA TYR A 239 16.22 -0.41 8.24
C TYR A 239 17.04 0.86 7.96
N PRO A 240 16.89 1.48 6.78
CA PRO A 240 17.49 2.78 6.50
C PRO A 240 17.05 3.89 7.47
N SER A 241 15.81 3.81 7.97
CA SER A 241 15.21 4.84 8.82
C SER A 241 15.26 4.55 10.32
N CYS A 242 15.40 3.28 10.74
CA CYS A 242 15.43 2.90 12.16
C CYS A 242 16.02 1.51 12.37
N GLY A 243 16.25 1.12 13.63
CA GLY A 243 16.60 -0.26 13.96
C GLY A 243 16.49 -0.58 15.44
N VAL A 244 16.40 -1.88 15.73
CA VAL A 244 16.38 -2.43 17.09
C VAL A 244 17.48 -3.47 17.26
N ARG A 245 18.00 -3.58 18.48
CA ARG A 245 18.98 -4.59 18.87
C ARG A 245 18.72 -5.07 20.29
N PHE A 246 18.88 -6.37 20.53
CA PHE A 246 18.93 -6.94 21.87
C PHE A 246 20.05 -7.97 22.01
N GLU A 247 20.65 -8.06 23.20
CA GLU A 247 21.73 -9.00 23.52
C GLU A 247 21.72 -9.36 25.01
N LEU A 248 22.31 -10.51 25.37
CA LEU A 248 22.57 -10.90 26.77
C LEU A 248 23.83 -10.25 27.39
N TYR A 249 24.54 -9.41 26.63
CA TYR A 249 25.75 -8.72 27.08
C TYR A 249 25.65 -7.22 26.79
N PRO A 250 26.32 -6.37 27.58
CA PRO A 250 26.33 -4.94 27.32
C PRO A 250 27.15 -4.63 26.06
N PHE A 251 26.50 -4.17 24.99
CA PHE A 251 27.18 -3.77 23.74
C PHE A 251 27.59 -2.29 23.71
N HIS A 252 27.14 -1.47 24.66
CA HIS A 252 27.52 -0.05 24.77
C HIS A 252 28.94 0.20 25.31
N LYS A 253 29.62 -0.83 25.85
CA LYS A 253 31.01 -0.73 26.37
C LYS A 253 32.06 -1.42 25.51
N ALA A 254 31.70 -1.93 24.34
CA ALA A 254 32.59 -2.75 23.52
C ALA A 254 33.63 -1.95 22.69
N HIS A 255 33.61 -0.62 22.72
CA HIS A 255 34.55 0.21 21.93
C HIS A 255 35.54 1.04 22.77
N SER A 256 35.57 0.88 24.10
CA SER A 256 36.51 1.63 24.95
C SER A 256 37.87 0.97 25.12
N ASN A 257 38.06 -0.26 24.67
CA ASN A 257 39.37 -0.92 24.62
C ASN A 257 39.48 -1.61 23.26
N ASN A 258 40.59 -1.41 22.55
CA ASN A 258 40.91 -1.94 21.21
C ASN A 258 40.90 -3.49 21.06
N ALA A 259 39.97 -4.20 21.68
CA ALA A 259 39.82 -5.65 21.62
C ALA A 259 38.76 -6.02 20.59
N TRP A 260 39.23 -6.28 19.38
CA TRP A 260 38.56 -7.10 18.39
C TRP A 260 38.15 -8.44 19.02
N VAL A 261 36.87 -8.60 19.37
CA VAL A 261 36.36 -9.90 19.82
C VAL A 261 36.10 -10.76 18.58
N ARG A 262 37.07 -11.62 18.28
CA ARG A 262 36.99 -12.66 17.25
C ARG A 262 35.96 -13.72 17.69
N PRO A 263 35.06 -14.22 16.82
CA PRO A 263 34.26 -15.41 17.11
C PRO A 263 35.17 -16.66 17.21
N PRO A 264 34.78 -17.70 17.96
CA PRO A 264 35.59 -18.90 18.13
C PRO A 264 35.67 -19.71 16.82
N PRO A 265 36.82 -20.34 16.50
CA PRO A 265 36.93 -21.19 15.31
C PRO A 265 36.19 -22.51 15.53
N LEU A 266 35.44 -22.97 14.52
CA LEU A 266 34.86 -24.32 14.51
C LEU A 266 35.92 -25.40 14.21
N PRO A 267 35.74 -26.64 14.71
CA PRO A 267 36.72 -27.71 14.63
C PRO A 267 36.90 -28.24 13.21
N THR A 268 38.16 -28.41 12.82
CA THR A 268 38.58 -29.16 11.63
C THR A 268 38.51 -30.65 11.94
N SER A 269 37.87 -31.43 11.05
CA SER A 269 37.99 -32.89 11.06
C SER A 269 38.50 -33.37 9.69
N PRO A 270 39.34 -34.42 9.63
CA PRO A 270 40.19 -34.73 8.48
C PRO A 270 39.50 -35.62 7.45
N LEU A 271 39.98 -35.47 6.21
CA LEU A 271 39.72 -36.31 5.05
C LEU A 271 40.23 -37.75 5.27
N PRO A 272 39.50 -38.80 4.88
CA PRO A 272 40.07 -40.14 4.76
C PRO A 272 40.72 -40.36 3.38
N SER A 273 41.91 -40.94 3.44
CA SER A 273 42.72 -41.45 2.34
C SER A 273 42.11 -42.66 1.63
N ALA A 274 42.43 -42.79 0.34
CA ALA A 274 42.18 -43.98 -0.47
C ALA A 274 43.18 -45.12 -0.17
N PRO A 275 42.80 -46.39 -0.40
CA PRO A 275 43.75 -47.46 -0.69
C PRO A 275 43.61 -48.04 -2.12
N PRO A 276 44.64 -48.76 -2.61
CA PRO A 276 44.84 -49.12 -4.01
C PRO A 276 44.11 -50.40 -4.43
N GLY A 277 43.89 -50.55 -5.74
CA GLY A 277 43.11 -51.66 -6.33
C GLY A 277 43.88 -52.95 -6.63
N LYS A 278 43.14 -53.95 -7.13
CA LYS A 278 43.39 -54.66 -8.41
C LYS A 278 42.32 -55.71 -8.75
N GLU A 279 42.04 -55.75 -10.07
CA GLU A 279 41.68 -56.86 -10.98
C GLU A 279 40.35 -57.65 -10.94
N LYS A 280 39.55 -57.34 -11.97
CA LYS A 280 38.85 -58.21 -12.97
C LYS A 280 38.42 -59.63 -12.58
N GLN A 281 37.11 -59.87 -12.66
CA GLN A 281 36.56 -61.04 -13.39
C GLN A 281 35.16 -60.78 -13.98
N LYS A 282 34.82 -61.59 -14.98
CA LYS A 282 33.91 -61.35 -16.11
C LYS A 282 32.39 -61.39 -15.81
N THR A 283 31.70 -60.66 -16.66
CA THR A 283 30.27 -60.55 -17.00
C THR A 283 29.49 -61.87 -17.09
N LEU A 284 28.33 -61.96 -16.41
CA LEU A 284 27.07 -62.54 -16.94
C LEU A 284 25.85 -62.46 -15.97
N ILE A 285 25.43 -61.27 -15.50
CA ILE A 285 24.07 -61.06 -14.93
C ILE A 285 23.59 -59.63 -15.26
N SER A 286 23.14 -59.37 -16.49
CA SER A 286 22.71 -58.02 -16.94
C SER A 286 21.22 -57.86 -17.23
N ILE A 287 20.38 -58.87 -16.94
CA ILE A 287 18.93 -58.77 -17.22
C ILE A 287 18.07 -58.80 -15.93
N VAL A 288 18.53 -59.45 -14.85
CA VAL A 288 17.77 -59.53 -13.58
C VAL A 288 17.95 -58.31 -12.68
N ILE A 289 19.04 -57.55 -12.83
CA ILE A 289 19.37 -56.38 -11.96
C ILE A 289 18.94 -55.05 -12.62
N VAL A 290 18.97 -54.96 -13.95
CA VAL A 290 18.69 -53.70 -14.66
C VAL A 290 17.23 -53.30 -14.54
N VAL A 291 16.30 -54.26 -14.63
CA VAL A 291 14.86 -53.96 -14.54
C VAL A 291 14.47 -53.43 -13.14
N PRO A 292 14.85 -54.06 -12.01
CA PRO A 292 14.59 -53.50 -10.69
C PRO A 292 15.25 -52.13 -10.46
N VAL A 293 16.48 -51.93 -10.94
CA VAL A 293 17.18 -50.64 -10.78
C VAL A 293 16.49 -49.54 -11.56
N VAL A 294 16.06 -49.79 -12.81
CA VAL A 294 15.32 -48.81 -13.61
C VAL A 294 13.95 -48.53 -13.00
N VAL A 295 13.23 -49.55 -12.51
CA VAL A 295 11.94 -49.37 -11.82
C VAL A 295 12.12 -48.58 -10.53
N SER A 296 13.13 -48.89 -9.71
CA SER A 296 13.45 -48.12 -8.50
C SER A 296 13.85 -46.68 -8.82
N LEU A 297 14.58 -46.45 -9.93
CA LEU A 297 14.95 -45.10 -10.35
C LEU A 297 13.70 -44.31 -10.77
N VAL A 298 12.81 -44.92 -11.57
CA VAL A 298 11.55 -44.29 -12.01
C VAL A 298 10.64 -44.00 -10.82
N LEU A 299 10.49 -44.95 -9.88
CA LEU A 299 9.71 -44.72 -8.66
C LEU A 299 10.33 -43.67 -7.75
N SER A 300 11.67 -43.59 -7.68
CA SER A 300 12.37 -42.54 -6.93
C SER A 300 12.18 -41.17 -7.58
N VAL A 301 12.22 -41.08 -8.91
CA VAL A 301 11.96 -39.84 -9.65
C VAL A 301 10.50 -39.43 -9.48
N LEU A 302 9.54 -40.34 -9.64
CA LEU A 302 8.12 -40.07 -9.40
C LEU A 302 7.87 -39.66 -7.95
N GLY A 303 8.50 -40.33 -6.98
CA GLY A 303 8.43 -39.97 -5.57
C GLY A 303 9.03 -38.60 -5.28
N CYS A 304 10.16 -38.26 -5.90
CA CYS A 304 10.78 -36.94 -5.83
C CYS A 304 9.88 -35.87 -6.46
N CYS A 305 9.35 -36.10 -7.66
CA CYS A 305 8.41 -35.20 -8.32
C CYS A 305 7.13 -35.01 -7.50
N CYS A 306 6.56 -36.08 -6.94
CA CYS A 306 5.39 -35.98 -6.05
C CYS A 306 5.72 -35.24 -4.75
N PHE A 307 6.93 -35.43 -4.19
CA PHE A 307 7.37 -34.70 -2.99
C PHE A 307 7.58 -33.21 -3.28
N LEU A 308 8.22 -32.87 -4.39
CA LEU A 308 8.40 -31.49 -4.85
C LEU A 308 7.05 -30.83 -5.13
N TYR A 309 6.15 -31.51 -5.86
CA TYR A 309 4.80 -31.04 -6.13
C TYR A 309 3.98 -30.82 -4.84
N ARG A 310 4.09 -31.75 -3.87
CA ARG A 310 3.45 -31.60 -2.55
C ARG A 310 4.04 -30.46 -1.74
N LYS A 311 5.37 -30.25 -1.81
CA LYS A 311 6.05 -29.15 -1.13
C LYS A 311 5.64 -27.80 -1.71
N GLU A 312 5.54 -27.71 -3.04
CA GLU A 312 5.11 -26.51 -3.75
C GLU A 312 3.65 -26.16 -3.45
N ARG A 313 2.72 -27.13 -3.55
CA ARG A 313 1.33 -26.93 -3.10
C ARG A 313 1.24 -26.50 -1.64
N LYS A 314 2.04 -27.10 -0.76
CA LYS A 314 2.05 -26.74 0.66
C LYS A 314 2.51 -25.30 0.87
N ASN A 315 3.58 -24.87 0.19
CA ASN A 315 4.05 -23.49 0.25
C ASN A 315 2.99 -22.51 -0.27
N GLN A 316 2.31 -22.84 -1.38
CA GLN A 316 1.27 -21.99 -1.97
C GLN A 316 0.04 -21.87 -1.04
N HIS A 317 -0.39 -22.98 -0.45
CA HIS A 317 -1.42 -23.01 0.58
C HIS A 317 -1.01 -22.21 1.83
N ASP A 318 0.25 -22.25 2.25
CA ASP A 318 0.75 -21.49 3.39
C ASP A 318 0.76 -19.97 3.10
N ILE A 319 1.12 -19.53 1.88
CA ILE A 319 1.04 -18.11 1.43
C ILE A 319 -0.41 -17.61 1.39
N LEU A 320 -1.32 -18.41 0.82
CA LEU A 320 -2.75 -18.12 0.81
C LEU A 320 -3.32 -18.05 2.23
N LYS A 321 -2.84 -18.91 3.14
CA LYS A 321 -3.24 -18.92 4.54
C LYS A 321 -2.78 -17.71 5.30
N GLU A 322 -1.53 -17.30 5.10
CA GLU A 322 -0.98 -16.06 5.65
C GLU A 322 -1.74 -14.83 5.11
N SER A 323 -2.11 -14.84 3.83
CA SER A 323 -2.80 -13.73 3.17
C SER A 323 -4.29 -13.62 3.55
N PHE A 324 -5.01 -14.75 3.62
CA PHE A 324 -6.49 -14.78 3.68
C PHE A 324 -7.09 -15.51 4.90
N GLY A 325 -6.31 -16.09 5.80
CA GLY A 325 -6.80 -16.64 7.07
C GLY A 325 -7.71 -17.86 6.91
N ASN A 326 -8.87 -17.92 7.59
CA ASN A 326 -9.72 -19.12 7.62
C ASN A 326 -10.59 -19.34 6.35
N ASP A 327 -10.60 -18.41 5.40
CA ASP A 327 -11.44 -18.50 4.19
C ASP A 327 -10.80 -19.30 3.03
N ILE A 328 -9.59 -19.84 3.20
CA ILE A 328 -8.76 -20.47 2.13
C ILE A 328 -9.51 -21.51 1.29
N THR A 329 -10.26 -22.41 1.95
CA THR A 329 -10.82 -23.61 1.29
C THR A 329 -11.78 -23.27 0.13
N SER A 330 -12.43 -22.10 0.15
CA SER A 330 -13.27 -21.65 -0.98
C SER A 330 -12.48 -20.89 -2.04
N LEU A 331 -11.39 -20.21 -1.66
CA LEU A 331 -10.57 -19.38 -2.52
C LEU A 331 -9.55 -20.15 -3.36
N GLU A 332 -9.11 -21.34 -2.93
CA GLU A 332 -8.20 -22.18 -3.72
C GLU A 332 -8.75 -22.51 -5.11
N SER A 333 -10.06 -22.71 -5.23
CA SER A 333 -10.72 -23.01 -6.50
C SER A 333 -10.71 -21.84 -7.50
N LEU A 334 -10.40 -20.63 -7.03
CA LEU A 334 -10.38 -19.40 -7.82
C LEU A 334 -8.95 -18.99 -8.22
N GLN A 335 -7.92 -19.77 -7.88
CA GLN A 335 -6.54 -19.46 -8.21
C GLN A 335 -6.23 -19.86 -9.66
N PHE A 336 -5.66 -18.92 -10.42
CA PHE A 336 -5.13 -19.14 -11.76
C PHE A 336 -3.60 -19.18 -11.72
N GLU A 337 -3.02 -20.07 -12.52
CA GLU A 337 -1.57 -20.11 -12.76
C GLU A 337 -1.15 -18.92 -13.65
N LEU A 338 -0.01 -18.28 -13.34
CA LEU A 338 0.48 -17.14 -14.11
C LEU A 338 0.67 -17.48 -15.60
N ALA A 339 1.16 -18.69 -15.89
CA ALA A 339 1.35 -19.18 -17.26
C ALA A 339 0.04 -19.20 -18.07
N THR A 340 -1.08 -19.52 -17.42
CA THR A 340 -2.41 -19.51 -18.06
C THR A 340 -2.81 -18.08 -18.43
N ILE A 341 -2.53 -17.12 -17.56
CA ILE A 341 -2.86 -15.70 -17.77
C ILE A 341 -1.95 -15.09 -18.83
N GLU A 342 -0.65 -15.42 -18.82
CA GLU A 342 0.29 -14.98 -19.84
C GLU A 342 -0.11 -15.52 -21.23
N ALA A 343 -0.51 -16.79 -21.32
CA ALA A 343 -1.02 -17.35 -22.57
C ALA A 343 -2.29 -16.62 -23.04
N ALA A 344 -3.23 -16.36 -22.12
CA ALA A 344 -4.49 -15.71 -22.44
C ALA A 344 -4.34 -14.24 -22.88
N THR A 345 -3.32 -13.55 -22.39
CA THR A 345 -3.11 -12.09 -22.62
C THR A 345 -1.99 -11.78 -23.60
N ASN A 346 -1.41 -12.80 -24.26
CA ASN A 346 -0.20 -12.67 -25.07
C ASN A 346 0.95 -11.98 -24.29
N ARG A 347 1.25 -12.51 -23.10
CA ARG A 347 2.26 -11.99 -22.16
C ARG A 347 2.04 -10.51 -21.81
N PHE A 348 0.79 -10.14 -21.52
CA PHE A 348 0.40 -8.76 -21.24
C PHE A 348 0.78 -7.80 -22.40
N GLY A 349 0.54 -8.24 -23.63
CA GLY A 349 0.82 -7.44 -24.83
C GLY A 349 0.13 -6.08 -24.80
N VAL A 350 0.82 -5.04 -25.26
CA VAL A 350 0.31 -3.65 -25.25
C VAL A 350 -0.98 -3.52 -26.07
N GLU A 351 -1.11 -4.32 -27.12
CA GLU A 351 -2.30 -4.44 -27.98
C GLU A 351 -3.54 -4.92 -27.23
N ASN A 352 -3.34 -5.69 -26.14
CA ASN A 352 -4.42 -6.22 -25.32
C ASN A 352 -4.77 -5.29 -24.15
N ARG A 353 -4.03 -4.19 -23.94
CA ARG A 353 -4.31 -3.26 -22.83
C ARG A 353 -5.57 -2.45 -23.11
N ILE A 354 -6.59 -2.66 -22.29
CA ILE A 354 -7.91 -1.99 -22.39
C ILE A 354 -8.08 -0.83 -21.41
N GLY A 355 -7.23 -0.74 -20.38
CA GLY A 355 -7.27 0.35 -19.41
C GLY A 355 -5.98 0.51 -18.63
N LYS A 356 -5.74 1.71 -18.12
CA LYS A 356 -4.64 2.03 -17.19
C LYS A 356 -5.16 3.02 -16.15
N GLY A 357 -5.04 2.66 -14.88
CA GLY A 357 -5.46 3.49 -13.74
C GLY A 357 -4.35 3.63 -12.71
N GLY A 358 -4.66 4.29 -11.58
CA GLY A 358 -3.72 4.44 -10.45
C GLY A 358 -3.34 3.13 -9.77
N PHE A 359 -4.09 2.05 -10.04
CA PHE A 359 -3.99 0.77 -9.34
C PHE A 359 -3.38 -0.34 -10.20
N GLY A 360 -3.13 -0.09 -11.48
CA GLY A 360 -2.69 -1.15 -12.40
C GLY A 360 -3.10 -0.93 -13.83
N GLU A 361 -2.72 -1.91 -14.64
CA GLU A 361 -3.11 -2.01 -16.05
C GLU A 361 -4.11 -3.15 -16.21
N VAL A 362 -5.10 -2.94 -17.08
CA VAL A 362 -6.14 -3.92 -17.38
C VAL A 362 -5.95 -4.40 -18.81
N TYR A 363 -5.88 -5.71 -18.98
CA TYR A 363 -5.68 -6.40 -20.25
C TYR A 363 -6.91 -7.23 -20.60
N LYS A 364 -7.27 -7.26 -21.88
CA LYS A 364 -8.20 -8.26 -22.41
C LYS A 364 -7.42 -9.57 -22.62
N GLY A 365 -8.02 -10.68 -22.25
CA GLY A 365 -7.48 -12.01 -22.55
C GLY A 365 -8.55 -12.97 -23.04
N ILE A 366 -8.12 -14.08 -23.63
CA ILE A 366 -8.99 -15.18 -24.04
C ILE A 366 -8.41 -16.46 -23.46
N LEU A 367 -9.16 -17.12 -22.58
CA LEU A 367 -8.79 -18.40 -22.00
C LEU A 367 -8.83 -19.52 -23.05
N SER A 368 -8.20 -20.66 -22.75
CA SER A 368 -8.11 -21.80 -23.68
C SER A 368 -9.48 -22.39 -24.09
N ASP A 369 -10.51 -22.19 -23.28
CA ASP A 369 -11.89 -22.57 -23.54
C ASP A 369 -12.67 -21.53 -24.39
N GLY A 370 -12.01 -20.44 -24.78
CA GLY A 370 -12.59 -19.33 -25.54
C GLY A 370 -13.25 -18.27 -24.67
N GLN A 371 -13.24 -18.38 -23.35
CA GLN A 371 -13.83 -17.37 -22.48
C GLN A 371 -13.01 -16.07 -22.51
N GLU A 372 -13.67 -14.95 -22.85
CA GLU A 372 -13.07 -13.62 -22.76
C GLU A 372 -12.99 -13.13 -21.30
N ILE A 373 -11.82 -12.62 -20.91
CA ILE A 373 -11.53 -12.17 -19.55
C ILE A 373 -10.92 -10.77 -19.54
N ALA A 374 -11.10 -10.07 -18.42
CA ALA A 374 -10.39 -8.83 -18.10
C ALA A 374 -9.40 -9.10 -16.97
N VAL A 375 -8.12 -8.84 -17.23
CA VAL A 375 -7.00 -9.14 -16.34
C VAL A 375 -6.44 -7.83 -15.79
N LYS A 376 -6.76 -7.52 -14.53
CA LYS A 376 -6.25 -6.34 -13.81
C LYS A 376 -4.95 -6.74 -13.11
N ARG A 377 -3.84 -6.32 -13.69
CA ARG A 377 -2.49 -6.54 -13.14
C ARG A 377 -2.10 -5.34 -12.29
N LEU A 378 -1.96 -5.57 -10.98
CA LEU A 378 -1.68 -4.49 -10.03
C LEU A 378 -0.20 -4.10 -10.08
N THR A 379 0.11 -2.81 -9.92
CA THR A 379 1.48 -2.32 -9.99
C THR A 379 2.36 -2.85 -8.85
N ARG A 380 3.57 -3.33 -9.18
CA ARG A 380 4.52 -3.91 -8.22
C ARG A 380 5.04 -2.94 -7.13
N SER A 381 4.88 -1.63 -7.30
CA SER A 381 5.57 -0.60 -6.50
C SER A 381 4.71 0.15 -5.47
N SER A 382 3.43 -0.22 -5.25
CA SER A 382 2.57 0.48 -4.29
C SER A 382 2.12 -0.44 -3.15
N GLY A 383 2.43 -0.06 -1.91
CA GLY A 383 1.88 -0.74 -0.72
C GLY A 383 0.35 -0.73 -0.68
N GLN A 384 -0.25 0.30 -1.31
CA GLN A 384 -1.68 0.41 -1.53
C GLN A 384 -2.26 -0.70 -2.44
N GLY A 385 -1.55 -1.10 -3.51
CA GLY A 385 -2.03 -2.14 -4.42
C GLY A 385 -2.14 -3.53 -3.76
N ALA A 386 -1.29 -3.84 -2.79
CA ALA A 386 -1.35 -5.11 -2.05
C ALA A 386 -2.57 -5.19 -1.11
N GLU A 387 -2.88 -4.09 -0.42
CA GLU A 387 -4.09 -4.02 0.42
C GLU A 387 -5.37 -4.06 -0.42
N GLU A 388 -5.39 -3.36 -1.56
CA GLU A 388 -6.53 -3.38 -2.48
C GLU A 388 -6.75 -4.77 -3.08
N PHE A 389 -5.68 -5.47 -3.47
CA PHE A 389 -5.77 -6.86 -3.91
C PHE A 389 -6.46 -7.73 -2.86
N LYS A 390 -5.97 -7.67 -1.61
CA LYS A 390 -6.51 -8.48 -0.51
C LYS A 390 -7.97 -8.14 -0.24
N ASN A 391 -8.31 -6.86 -0.19
CA ASN A 391 -9.70 -6.41 0.00
C ASN A 391 -10.60 -6.92 -1.13
N GLU A 392 -10.17 -6.73 -2.37
CA GLU A 392 -10.96 -7.08 -3.54
C GLU A 392 -11.23 -8.58 -3.55
N VAL A 393 -10.20 -9.44 -3.41
CA VAL A 393 -10.35 -10.90 -3.29
C VAL A 393 -11.27 -11.30 -2.13
N GLN A 394 -11.12 -10.70 -0.94
CA GLN A 394 -11.95 -11.04 0.23
C GLN A 394 -13.43 -10.66 0.07
N VAL A 395 -13.70 -9.55 -0.62
CA VAL A 395 -15.05 -9.00 -0.81
C VAL A 395 -15.72 -9.66 -2.01
N ILE A 396 -15.16 -9.50 -3.22
CA ILE A 396 -15.84 -9.82 -4.47
C ILE A 396 -15.97 -11.33 -4.71
N ALA A 397 -15.07 -12.15 -4.16
CA ALA A 397 -15.16 -13.62 -4.28
C ALA A 397 -16.44 -14.18 -3.63
N LYS A 398 -17.07 -13.40 -2.74
CA LYS A 398 -18.31 -13.76 -2.03
C LYS A 398 -19.56 -13.13 -2.64
N LEU A 399 -19.41 -12.35 -3.70
CA LEU A 399 -20.50 -11.58 -4.31
C LEU A 399 -20.87 -12.13 -5.68
N GLN A 400 -22.17 -12.27 -5.91
CA GLN A 400 -22.69 -12.68 -7.20
C GLN A 400 -24.01 -11.95 -7.46
N HIS A 401 -23.96 -10.97 -8.36
CA HIS A 401 -25.14 -10.21 -8.74
C HIS A 401 -25.01 -9.68 -10.17
N ARG A 402 -26.14 -9.60 -10.89
CA ARG A 402 -26.17 -9.21 -12.31
C ARG A 402 -25.63 -7.79 -12.58
N ASN A 403 -25.72 -6.91 -11.58
CA ASN A 403 -25.25 -5.53 -11.64
C ASN A 403 -23.90 -5.30 -10.95
N LEU A 404 -23.15 -6.37 -10.64
CA LEU A 404 -21.75 -6.29 -10.23
C LEU A 404 -20.90 -7.02 -11.27
N VAL A 405 -19.64 -6.59 -11.43
CA VAL A 405 -18.65 -7.32 -12.23
C VAL A 405 -18.20 -8.54 -11.46
N ARG A 406 -18.31 -9.72 -12.08
CA ARG A 406 -17.93 -10.99 -11.47
C ARG A 406 -16.42 -11.19 -11.54
N LEU A 407 -15.81 -11.42 -10.37
CA LEU A 407 -14.46 -11.98 -10.30
C LEU A 407 -14.53 -13.47 -10.67
N LEU A 408 -13.71 -13.88 -11.62
CA LEU A 408 -13.53 -15.27 -12.03
C LEU A 408 -12.44 -15.95 -11.22
N GLY A 409 -11.41 -15.19 -10.83
CA GLY A 409 -10.31 -15.70 -10.05
C GLY A 409 -9.23 -14.67 -9.81
N PHE A 410 -8.13 -15.12 -9.23
CA PHE A 410 -6.94 -14.30 -8.97
C PHE A 410 -5.66 -15.11 -9.21
N CYS A 411 -4.56 -14.41 -9.44
CA CYS A 411 -3.21 -14.98 -9.42
C CYS A 411 -2.43 -14.31 -8.31
N LEU A 412 -1.79 -15.15 -7.50
CA LEU A 412 -0.83 -14.76 -6.49
C LEU A 412 0.36 -15.73 -6.63
N GLU A 413 1.28 -15.36 -7.52
CA GLU A 413 2.51 -16.11 -7.80
C GLU A 413 3.68 -15.12 -7.84
N ASP A 414 4.77 -15.43 -7.15
CA ASP A 414 5.91 -14.54 -6.94
C ASP A 414 5.48 -13.14 -6.42
N GLU A 415 5.81 -12.07 -7.15
CA GLU A 415 5.40 -10.69 -6.87
C GLU A 415 4.13 -10.27 -7.62
N GLU A 416 3.56 -11.13 -8.48
CA GLU A 416 2.40 -10.82 -9.29
C GLU A 416 1.11 -10.91 -8.48
N LYS A 417 0.34 -9.81 -8.52
CA LYS A 417 -1.00 -9.71 -7.94
C LYS A 417 -1.96 -9.36 -9.05
N ILE A 418 -2.72 -10.36 -9.50
CA ILE A 418 -3.57 -10.24 -10.68
C ILE A 418 -4.98 -10.65 -10.34
N LEU A 419 -5.95 -9.84 -10.76
CA LEU A 419 -7.37 -10.13 -10.60
C LEU A 419 -7.97 -10.41 -11.99
N ILE A 420 -8.72 -11.52 -12.10
CA ILE A 420 -9.33 -11.97 -13.34
C ILE A 420 -10.84 -11.79 -13.22
N TYR A 421 -11.42 -10.97 -14.09
CA TYR A 421 -12.86 -10.69 -14.15
C TYR A 421 -13.46 -11.18 -15.47
N GLU A 422 -14.79 -11.26 -15.49
CA GLU A 422 -15.52 -11.32 -16.75
C GLU A 422 -15.18 -10.10 -17.62
N TYR A 423 -14.99 -10.31 -18.92
CA TYR A 423 -14.83 -9.20 -19.85
C TYR A 423 -16.17 -8.50 -20.10
N VAL A 424 -16.22 -7.19 -19.88
CA VAL A 424 -17.41 -6.35 -20.08
C VAL A 424 -17.19 -5.47 -21.32
N PRO A 425 -17.92 -5.69 -22.43
CA PRO A 425 -17.50 -5.20 -23.75
C PRO A 425 -17.72 -3.70 -23.98
N ASN A 426 -18.75 -3.08 -23.39
CA ASN A 426 -19.07 -1.67 -23.62
C ASN A 426 -18.41 -0.72 -22.60
N LYS A 427 -17.15 -1.00 -22.22
CA LYS A 427 -16.31 -0.12 -21.37
C LYS A 427 -17.06 0.43 -20.15
N SER A 428 -16.66 1.60 -19.66
CA SER A 428 -17.20 2.28 -18.48
C SER A 428 -18.25 3.35 -18.85
N LEU A 429 -19.10 3.73 -17.90
CA LEU A 429 -20.16 4.71 -18.11
C LEU A 429 -19.61 6.10 -18.42
N ASP A 430 -18.48 6.51 -17.82
CA ASP A 430 -17.83 7.80 -18.09
C ASP A 430 -17.39 7.93 -19.57
N TYR A 431 -16.95 6.83 -20.19
CA TYR A 431 -16.59 6.77 -21.61
C TYR A 431 -17.76 7.16 -22.52
N PHE A 432 -18.98 6.80 -22.14
CA PHE A 432 -20.19 7.21 -22.87
C PHE A 432 -20.67 8.58 -22.44
N LEU A 433 -20.67 8.85 -21.13
CA LEU A 433 -21.37 10.00 -20.55
C LEU A 433 -20.66 11.33 -20.83
N PHE A 434 -19.33 11.34 -20.93
CA PHE A 434 -18.56 12.59 -21.06
C PHE A 434 -17.93 12.81 -22.44
N ASP A 435 -17.98 11.82 -23.33
CA ASP A 435 -17.61 11.98 -24.73
C ASP A 435 -18.82 12.50 -25.53
N PRO A 436 -18.74 13.69 -26.15
CA PRO A 436 -19.88 14.30 -26.85
C PRO A 436 -20.49 13.44 -27.96
N HIS A 437 -19.70 12.58 -28.62
CA HIS A 437 -20.18 11.70 -29.68
C HIS A 437 -20.82 10.43 -29.11
N LYS A 438 -20.22 9.85 -28.06
CA LYS A 438 -20.75 8.63 -27.43
C LYS A 438 -21.97 8.89 -26.56
N ARG A 439 -22.08 10.10 -25.98
CA ARG A 439 -23.18 10.50 -25.10
C ARG A 439 -24.56 10.41 -25.75
N LYS A 440 -24.62 10.62 -27.07
CA LYS A 440 -25.85 10.46 -27.88
C LYS A 440 -26.37 9.02 -27.92
N LEU A 441 -25.51 8.04 -27.69
CA LEU A 441 -25.91 6.63 -27.63
C LEU A 441 -26.76 6.32 -26.39
N LEU A 442 -26.63 7.14 -25.33
CA LEU A 442 -27.37 7.00 -24.08
C LEU A 442 -28.66 7.81 -24.12
N SER A 443 -29.72 7.22 -24.70
CA SER A 443 -31.08 7.77 -24.61
C SER A 443 -31.53 7.89 -23.15
N TRP A 444 -32.57 8.68 -22.90
CA TRP A 444 -33.15 8.81 -21.56
C TRP A 444 -33.53 7.46 -20.94
N SER A 445 -34.17 6.58 -21.72
CA SER A 445 -34.54 5.23 -21.27
C SER A 445 -33.33 4.39 -20.84
N GLN A 446 -32.21 4.51 -21.54
CA GLN A 446 -30.97 3.83 -21.18
C GLN A 446 -30.35 4.41 -19.91
N ARG A 447 -30.36 5.74 -19.75
CA ARG A 447 -29.90 6.42 -18.53
C ARG A 447 -30.71 5.98 -17.31
N GLN A 448 -32.04 5.91 -17.42
CA GLN A 448 -32.91 5.37 -16.37
C GLN A 448 -32.59 3.91 -16.04
N LYS A 449 -32.39 3.07 -17.06
CA LYS A 449 -32.01 1.66 -16.90
C LYS A 449 -30.68 1.52 -16.16
N ILE A 450 -29.70 2.37 -16.48
CA ILE A 450 -28.40 2.43 -15.82
C ILE A 450 -28.56 2.85 -14.36
N ILE A 451 -29.26 3.96 -14.07
CA ILE A 451 -29.49 4.42 -12.69
C ILE A 451 -30.16 3.33 -11.84
N LYS A 452 -31.22 2.69 -12.37
CA LYS A 452 -31.92 1.60 -11.69
C LYS A 452 -31.02 0.37 -11.47
N GLY A 453 -30.21 0.01 -12.45
CA GLY A 453 -29.30 -1.12 -12.34
C GLY A 453 -28.18 -0.89 -11.33
N VAL A 454 -27.61 0.32 -11.30
CA VAL A 454 -26.63 0.72 -10.27
C VAL A 454 -27.28 0.68 -8.89
N ALA A 455 -28.49 1.25 -8.72
CA ALA A 455 -29.20 1.22 -7.45
C ALA A 455 -29.41 -0.21 -6.94
N ARG A 456 -29.83 -1.16 -7.80
CA ARG A 456 -29.95 -2.58 -7.45
C ARG A 456 -28.62 -3.20 -7.04
N GLY A 457 -27.52 -2.85 -7.73
CA GLY A 457 -26.18 -3.29 -7.36
C GLY A 457 -25.78 -2.82 -5.96
N ILE A 458 -26.06 -1.57 -5.60
CA ILE A 458 -25.73 -1.02 -4.28
C ILE A 458 -26.63 -1.62 -3.18
N ILE A 459 -27.94 -1.80 -3.43
CA ILE A 459 -28.84 -2.50 -2.50
C ILE A 459 -28.29 -3.88 -2.18
N TYR A 460 -27.85 -4.61 -3.21
CA TYR A 460 -27.25 -5.91 -2.99
C TYR A 460 -26.03 -5.85 -2.06
N LEU A 461 -25.16 -4.84 -2.19
CA LEU A 461 -24.00 -4.67 -1.30
C LEU A 461 -24.39 -4.28 0.13
N HIS A 462 -25.44 -3.47 0.30
CA HIS A 462 -25.82 -2.90 1.59
C HIS A 462 -26.74 -3.80 2.42
N GLU A 463 -27.61 -4.57 1.74
CA GLU A 463 -28.77 -5.22 2.36
C GLU A 463 -28.89 -6.71 1.98
N ASP A 464 -28.76 -7.08 0.70
CA ASP A 464 -29.07 -8.45 0.25
C ASP A 464 -27.87 -9.42 0.28
N SER A 465 -26.64 -8.92 0.34
CA SER A 465 -25.46 -9.76 0.45
C SER A 465 -25.31 -10.30 1.87
N ARG A 466 -24.66 -11.47 1.99
CA ARG A 466 -24.37 -12.10 3.29
C ARG A 466 -23.62 -11.17 4.25
N LEU A 467 -22.80 -10.28 3.71
CA LEU A 467 -22.01 -9.31 4.44
C LEU A 467 -22.42 -7.93 3.96
N LYS A 468 -22.59 -6.97 4.88
CA LYS A 468 -22.83 -5.57 4.52
C LYS A 468 -21.51 -4.97 4.03
N ILE A 469 -21.52 -4.43 2.81
CA ILE A 469 -20.33 -3.93 2.14
C ILE A 469 -20.54 -2.49 1.72
N ILE A 470 -19.61 -1.62 2.10
CA ILE A 470 -19.58 -0.22 1.65
C ILE A 470 -18.50 -0.11 0.58
N HIS A 471 -18.85 0.38 -0.60
CA HIS A 471 -17.95 0.44 -1.76
C HIS A 471 -16.92 1.57 -1.66
N ARG A 472 -17.33 2.76 -1.20
CA ARG A 472 -16.50 3.96 -0.96
C ARG A 472 -15.84 4.62 -2.19
N ASP A 473 -16.03 4.09 -3.38
CA ASP A 473 -15.48 4.66 -4.63
C ASP A 473 -16.46 4.51 -5.80
N LEU A 474 -17.76 4.69 -5.55
CA LEU A 474 -18.78 4.69 -6.59
C LEU A 474 -18.65 5.94 -7.46
N LYS A 475 -18.45 5.75 -8.76
CA LYS A 475 -18.30 6.81 -9.77
C LYS A 475 -18.58 6.26 -11.17
N PRO A 476 -18.89 7.09 -12.18
CA PRO A 476 -19.15 6.62 -13.54
C PRO A 476 -18.04 5.74 -14.14
N SER A 477 -16.77 6.00 -13.85
CA SER A 477 -15.66 5.17 -14.37
C SER A 477 -15.57 3.77 -13.76
N ASN A 478 -16.22 3.56 -12.60
CA ASN A 478 -16.31 2.26 -11.93
C ASN A 478 -17.63 1.51 -12.27
N VAL A 479 -18.46 2.03 -13.17
CA VAL A 479 -19.65 1.34 -13.69
C VAL A 479 -19.39 0.91 -15.12
N LEU A 480 -19.21 -0.39 -15.36
CA LEU A 480 -19.03 -0.95 -16.70
C LEU A 480 -20.38 -1.28 -17.36
N LEU A 481 -20.42 -1.31 -18.69
CA LEU A 481 -21.63 -1.61 -19.46
C LEU A 481 -21.48 -2.92 -20.23
N ASP A 482 -22.41 -3.86 -20.03
CA ASP A 482 -22.44 -5.11 -20.80
C ASP A 482 -22.91 -4.90 -22.25
N SER A 483 -22.94 -5.97 -23.04
CA SER A 483 -23.35 -5.94 -24.46
C SER A 483 -24.75 -5.36 -24.68
N ASN A 484 -25.61 -5.38 -23.67
CA ASN A 484 -26.99 -4.88 -23.69
C ASN A 484 -27.14 -3.53 -22.97
N MET A 485 -26.02 -2.83 -22.72
CA MET A 485 -25.93 -1.57 -21.99
C MET A 485 -26.49 -1.66 -20.56
N ASN A 486 -26.43 -2.84 -19.93
CA ASN A 486 -26.74 -2.97 -18.51
C ASN A 486 -25.52 -2.58 -17.66
N PRO A 487 -25.71 -1.89 -16.53
CA PRO A 487 -24.61 -1.49 -15.66
C PRO A 487 -24.12 -2.64 -14.79
N LYS A 488 -22.79 -2.69 -14.61
CA LYS A 488 -22.09 -3.57 -13.66
C LYS A 488 -21.09 -2.74 -12.86
N ILE A 489 -21.26 -2.68 -11.53
CA ILE A 489 -20.34 -1.99 -10.62
C ILE A 489 -19.05 -2.80 -10.50
N SER A 490 -17.92 -2.11 -10.51
CA SER A 490 -16.57 -2.66 -10.52
C SER A 490 -15.64 -1.89 -9.56
N ASP A 491 -14.41 -2.40 -9.39
CA ASP A 491 -13.33 -1.79 -8.59
C ASP A 491 -13.60 -1.76 -7.08
N PHE A 492 -13.51 -2.93 -6.45
CA PHE A 492 -13.78 -3.13 -5.03
C PHE A 492 -12.54 -2.98 -4.13
N GLY A 493 -11.41 -2.50 -4.66
CA GLY A 493 -10.16 -2.37 -3.90
C GLY A 493 -10.30 -1.50 -2.64
N MET A 494 -11.21 -0.53 -2.68
CA MET A 494 -11.54 0.36 -1.55
C MET A 494 -12.72 -0.12 -0.70
N ALA A 495 -13.37 -1.23 -1.04
CA ALA A 495 -14.55 -1.69 -0.31
C ALA A 495 -14.21 -2.11 1.13
N ARG A 496 -15.20 -2.05 2.03
CA ARG A 496 -15.10 -2.49 3.43
C ARG A 496 -16.30 -3.34 3.81
N ILE A 497 -16.02 -4.43 4.52
CA ILE A 497 -17.03 -5.28 5.15
C ILE A 497 -17.35 -4.67 6.51
N VAL A 498 -18.61 -4.35 6.74
CA VAL A 498 -19.11 -3.77 7.99
C VAL A 498 -19.90 -4.82 8.75
N SER A 499 -19.66 -4.91 10.06
CA SER A 499 -20.42 -5.82 10.93
C SER A 499 -21.87 -5.35 11.07
N GLY A 500 -22.83 -6.27 11.00
CA GLY A 500 -24.26 -5.98 10.77
C GLY A 500 -24.92 -4.96 11.70
N ASP A 501 -24.43 -4.80 12.92
CA ASP A 501 -25.01 -3.87 13.91
C ASP A 501 -24.40 -2.45 13.86
N GLN A 502 -23.31 -2.25 13.11
CA GLN A 502 -22.66 -0.95 12.97
C GLN A 502 -23.24 -0.17 11.78
N ASN A 503 -23.78 1.01 12.09
CA ASN A 503 -24.33 1.92 11.08
C ASN A 503 -23.26 2.83 10.46
N GLU A 504 -22.12 3.01 11.13
CA GLU A 504 -21.04 3.91 10.76
C GLU A 504 -19.71 3.33 11.26
N GLU A 505 -18.67 3.44 10.43
CA GLU A 505 -17.28 3.11 10.78
C GLU A 505 -16.38 4.35 10.60
N SER A 506 -15.25 4.38 11.29
CA SER A 506 -14.28 5.48 11.21
C SER A 506 -12.92 5.00 10.72
N THR A 507 -12.21 5.86 9.98
CA THR A 507 -10.85 5.57 9.53
C THR A 507 -10.01 6.84 9.43
N CYS A 508 -8.73 6.73 9.81
CA CYS A 508 -7.77 7.82 9.62
C CYS A 508 -7.31 7.96 8.16
N ARG A 509 -7.56 6.95 7.31
CA ARG A 509 -7.17 6.96 5.90
C ARG A 509 -8.40 7.19 5.01
N ILE A 510 -8.55 8.42 4.55
CA ILE A 510 -9.58 8.80 3.58
C ILE A 510 -9.13 8.30 2.20
N VAL A 511 -9.96 7.49 1.57
CA VAL A 511 -9.76 6.97 0.21
C VAL A 511 -11.02 7.23 -0.62
N GLY A 512 -10.90 7.14 -1.94
CA GLY A 512 -12.00 7.39 -2.87
C GLY A 512 -11.69 8.54 -3.81
N THR A 513 -12.60 8.77 -4.76
CA THR A 513 -12.41 9.80 -5.78
C THR A 513 -13.02 11.13 -5.34
N TYR A 514 -12.18 12.14 -5.21
CA TYR A 514 -12.57 13.51 -4.88
C TYR A 514 -13.81 13.99 -5.66
N GLY A 515 -14.80 14.58 -4.98
CA GLY A 515 -16.08 15.00 -5.57
C GLY A 515 -17.18 13.93 -5.56
N TYR A 516 -16.86 12.66 -5.29
CA TYR A 516 -17.85 11.62 -4.95
C TYR A 516 -17.81 11.22 -3.47
N ILE A 517 -16.76 11.63 -2.75
CA ILE A 517 -16.60 11.40 -1.31
C ILE A 517 -17.61 12.28 -0.55
N SER A 518 -18.35 11.69 0.38
CA SER A 518 -19.32 12.42 1.19
C SER A 518 -18.64 13.36 2.19
N PRO A 519 -19.28 14.49 2.58
CA PRO A 519 -18.68 15.49 3.46
C PRO A 519 -18.22 14.92 4.81
N GLU A 520 -19.04 14.09 5.46
CA GLU A 520 -18.71 13.47 6.73
C GLU A 520 -17.50 12.53 6.63
N TYR A 521 -17.34 11.85 5.50
CA TYR A 521 -16.19 11.00 5.25
C TYR A 521 -14.93 11.81 4.97
N ALA A 522 -15.05 12.87 4.17
CA ALA A 522 -13.94 13.76 3.84
C ALA A 522 -13.43 14.56 5.04
N MET A 523 -14.32 14.98 5.95
CA MET A 523 -13.97 15.83 7.08
C MET A 523 -13.53 15.04 8.31
N HIS A 524 -14.19 13.91 8.60
CA HIS A 524 -14.02 13.21 9.87
C HIS A 524 -13.56 11.76 9.70
N GLY A 525 -13.49 11.24 8.47
CA GLY A 525 -13.15 9.84 8.22
C GLY A 525 -14.29 8.86 8.53
N TYR A 526 -15.51 9.35 8.75
CA TYR A 526 -16.69 8.51 8.98
C TYR A 526 -17.32 8.05 7.68
N PHE A 527 -17.48 6.74 7.49
CA PHE A 527 -18.13 6.18 6.31
C PHE A 527 -19.24 5.20 6.70
N SER A 528 -20.29 5.19 5.89
CA SER A 528 -21.46 4.33 6.07
C SER A 528 -22.09 3.99 4.72
N ALA A 529 -23.18 3.21 4.72
CA ALA A 529 -24.02 3.04 3.54
C ALA A 529 -24.50 4.39 2.98
N LYS A 530 -24.66 5.43 3.83
CA LYS A 530 -25.04 6.78 3.39
C LYS A 530 -23.93 7.51 2.64
N SER A 531 -22.68 7.10 2.77
CA SER A 531 -21.57 7.62 1.96
C SER A 531 -21.68 7.13 0.51
N ASP A 532 -22.01 5.86 0.30
CA ASP A 532 -22.29 5.31 -1.05
C ASP A 532 -23.55 5.94 -1.67
N VAL A 533 -24.59 6.22 -0.86
CA VAL A 533 -25.78 6.96 -1.31
C VAL A 533 -25.40 8.34 -1.85
N PHE A 534 -24.52 9.05 -1.16
CA PHE A 534 -24.03 10.36 -1.61
C PHE A 534 -23.34 10.25 -2.97
N SER A 535 -22.40 9.31 -3.12
CA SER A 535 -21.71 9.07 -4.39
C SER A 535 -22.67 8.69 -5.52
N PHE A 536 -23.69 7.87 -5.23
CA PHE A 536 -24.76 7.54 -6.17
C PHE A 536 -25.55 8.79 -6.59
N GLY A 537 -25.87 9.68 -5.66
CA GLY A 537 -26.55 10.94 -5.95
C GLY A 537 -25.79 11.83 -6.95
N ILE A 538 -24.49 12.00 -6.74
CA ILE A 538 -23.61 12.72 -7.69
C ILE A 538 -23.67 12.06 -9.06
N MET A 539 -23.57 10.73 -9.12
CA MET A 539 -23.63 9.97 -10.36
C MET A 539 -24.97 10.17 -11.08
N VAL A 540 -26.10 10.19 -10.36
CA VAL A 540 -27.42 10.46 -10.95
C VAL A 540 -27.46 11.84 -11.59
N LEU A 541 -26.97 12.88 -10.92
CA LEU A 541 -26.94 14.24 -11.46
C LEU A 541 -26.02 14.36 -12.69
N GLU A 542 -24.87 13.67 -12.69
CA GLU A 542 -23.99 13.59 -13.86
C GLU A 542 -24.65 12.81 -15.01
N ILE A 543 -25.34 11.71 -14.72
CA ILE A 543 -26.06 10.92 -15.74
C ILE A 543 -27.15 11.77 -16.39
N ILE A 544 -27.90 12.56 -15.62
CA ILE A 544 -28.95 13.43 -16.18
C ILE A 544 -28.35 14.54 -17.04
N SER A 545 -27.31 15.21 -16.53
CA SER A 545 -26.73 16.39 -17.19
C SER A 545 -25.77 16.09 -18.32
N GLY A 546 -25.17 14.90 -18.33
CA GLY A 546 -24.09 14.57 -19.26
C GLY A 546 -22.84 15.43 -19.07
N LYS A 547 -22.74 16.20 -17.97
CA LYS A 547 -21.61 17.08 -17.66
C LYS A 547 -20.73 16.43 -16.60
N ARG A 548 -19.42 16.50 -16.79
CA ARG A 548 -18.44 16.09 -15.79
C ARG A 548 -18.33 17.19 -14.73
N LYS A 549 -18.11 16.82 -13.47
CA LYS A 549 -17.65 17.76 -12.43
C LYS A 549 -16.50 18.66 -12.95
N GLY A 550 -16.68 19.99 -12.90
CA GLY A 550 -15.58 20.96 -12.95
C GLY A 550 -15.18 21.57 -14.30
N CYS A 551 -16.10 21.90 -15.22
CA CYS A 551 -15.75 22.71 -16.40
C CYS A 551 -16.91 23.55 -16.94
N SER A 552 -17.11 24.72 -16.33
CA SER A 552 -17.28 25.96 -17.07
C SER A 552 -16.25 26.94 -16.56
N THR A 553 -15.54 27.60 -17.49
CA THR A 553 -14.58 28.69 -17.32
C THR A 553 -14.63 29.46 -15.98
N ASP A 554 -13.42 29.67 -15.43
CA ASP A 554 -13.02 30.50 -14.28
C ASP A 554 -13.30 30.01 -12.85
N SER A 555 -12.21 29.57 -12.20
CA SER A 555 -11.90 29.52 -10.77
C SER A 555 -13.04 29.31 -9.75
N GLU A 556 -13.49 28.06 -9.57
CA GLU A 556 -13.77 27.38 -8.28
C GLU A 556 -14.44 26.02 -8.55
N CYS A 557 -13.64 24.95 -8.60
CA CYS A 557 -13.98 23.67 -9.25
C CYS A 557 -14.70 22.64 -8.33
N VAL A 558 -15.10 23.01 -7.11
CA VAL A 558 -15.49 22.04 -6.05
C VAL A 558 -16.91 22.27 -5.53
N ASP A 559 -17.90 22.38 -6.41
CA ASP A 559 -19.30 22.02 -6.08
C ASP A 559 -20.25 22.10 -7.28
N ASP A 560 -19.71 22.23 -8.50
CA ASP A 560 -20.45 22.77 -9.65
C ASP A 560 -21.76 22.02 -9.93
N ILE A 561 -21.76 20.69 -9.98
CA ILE A 561 -22.98 19.93 -10.30
C ILE A 561 -24.03 19.92 -9.18
N ARG A 562 -23.62 19.88 -7.90
CA ARG A 562 -24.55 19.92 -6.75
C ARG A 562 -25.16 21.31 -6.63
N ARG A 563 -24.31 22.34 -6.71
CA ARG A 563 -24.70 23.76 -6.69
C ARG A 563 -25.66 24.05 -7.84
N TYR A 564 -25.29 23.68 -9.05
CA TYR A 564 -26.10 23.92 -10.24
C TYR A 564 -27.44 23.19 -10.18
N ALA A 565 -27.46 21.91 -9.79
CA ALA A 565 -28.71 21.16 -9.62
C ALA A 565 -29.63 21.79 -8.57
N TRP A 566 -29.08 22.25 -7.44
CA TRP A 566 -29.84 22.94 -6.40
C TRP A 566 -30.43 24.26 -6.89
N ILE A 567 -29.64 25.09 -7.59
CA ILE A 567 -30.11 26.36 -8.16
C ILE A 567 -31.29 26.11 -9.10
N LYS A 568 -31.15 25.17 -10.04
CA LYS A 568 -32.22 24.83 -10.98
C LYS A 568 -33.46 24.23 -10.32
N TRP A 569 -33.27 23.49 -9.23
CA TRP A 569 -34.38 23.03 -8.42
C TRP A 569 -35.11 24.20 -7.71
N ALA A 570 -34.37 25.09 -7.06
CA ALA A 570 -34.90 26.23 -6.34
C ALA A 570 -35.59 27.26 -7.26
N GLU A 571 -35.07 27.44 -8.47
CA GLU A 571 -35.64 28.28 -9.54
C GLU A 571 -36.87 27.65 -10.22
N GLN A 572 -37.27 26.43 -9.84
CA GLN A 572 -38.34 25.66 -10.49
C GLN A 572 -38.06 25.38 -11.98
N THR A 573 -36.79 25.33 -12.38
CA THR A 573 -36.30 24.99 -13.73
C THR A 573 -35.43 23.72 -13.78
N PRO A 574 -35.76 22.62 -13.06
CA PRO A 574 -34.92 21.42 -12.98
C PRO A 574 -34.65 20.74 -14.33
N LEU A 575 -35.49 20.98 -15.35
CA LEU A 575 -35.29 20.46 -16.70
C LEU A 575 -34.07 21.08 -17.41
N GLU A 576 -33.61 22.25 -16.99
CA GLU A 576 -32.36 22.85 -17.52
C GLU A 576 -31.12 22.04 -17.15
N LEU A 577 -31.22 21.15 -16.15
CA LEU A 577 -30.15 20.22 -15.82
C LEU A 577 -30.00 19.12 -16.88
N LEU A 578 -31.05 18.80 -17.64
CA LEU A 578 -31.06 17.71 -18.61
C LEU A 578 -30.05 17.97 -19.74
N ASP A 579 -29.30 16.94 -20.12
CA ASP A 579 -28.40 17.03 -21.27
C ASP A 579 -29.16 17.43 -22.54
N PRO A 580 -28.83 18.56 -23.18
CA PRO A 580 -29.54 19.05 -24.36
C PRO A 580 -29.36 18.13 -25.59
N ASN A 581 -28.43 17.17 -25.53
CA ASN A 581 -28.19 16.21 -26.62
C ASN A 581 -28.90 14.88 -26.41
N ILE A 582 -29.77 14.74 -25.40
CA ILE A 582 -30.61 13.55 -25.27
C ILE A 582 -31.59 13.52 -26.44
N GLU A 583 -31.45 12.49 -27.28
CA GLU A 583 -32.37 12.19 -28.36
C GLU A 583 -33.48 11.24 -27.87
N GLY A 584 -34.70 11.41 -28.40
CA GLY A 584 -35.86 10.56 -28.11
C GLY A 584 -36.90 11.20 -27.19
N THR A 585 -37.98 10.46 -26.93
CA THR A 585 -39.09 10.91 -26.08
C THR A 585 -38.78 10.66 -24.60
N TYR A 586 -39.01 11.67 -23.76
CA TYR A 586 -38.92 11.56 -22.30
C TYR A 586 -40.06 12.35 -21.64
N SER A 587 -40.51 11.90 -20.47
CA SER A 587 -41.46 12.65 -19.66
C SER A 587 -40.73 13.69 -18.82
N HIS A 588 -41.21 14.94 -18.85
CA HIS A 588 -40.67 16.01 -18.00
C HIS A 588 -40.79 15.66 -16.52
N GLU A 589 -41.95 15.13 -16.09
CA GLU A 589 -42.18 14.71 -14.71
C GLU A 589 -41.19 13.62 -14.27
N GLU A 590 -40.84 12.70 -15.17
CA GLU A 590 -39.84 11.69 -14.88
C GLU A 590 -38.44 12.29 -14.71
N VAL A 591 -38.03 13.21 -15.59
CA VAL A 591 -36.72 13.87 -15.45
C VAL A 591 -36.65 14.62 -14.12
N ILE A 592 -37.67 15.41 -13.81
CA ILE A 592 -37.79 16.17 -12.55
C ILE A 592 -37.68 15.24 -11.34
N LYS A 593 -38.38 14.10 -11.36
CA LYS A 593 -38.29 13.08 -10.30
C LYS A 593 -36.87 12.58 -10.09
N TYR A 594 -36.11 12.32 -11.15
CA TYR A 594 -34.73 11.83 -11.03
C TYR A 594 -33.78 12.91 -10.52
N VAL A 595 -33.96 14.18 -10.92
CA VAL A 595 -33.23 15.32 -10.35
C VAL A 595 -33.50 15.42 -8.84
N HIS A 596 -34.76 15.32 -8.44
CA HIS A 596 -35.19 15.34 -7.05
C HIS A 596 -34.53 14.21 -6.24
N ILE A 597 -34.57 12.98 -6.75
CA ILE A 597 -33.90 11.84 -6.11
C ILE A 597 -32.38 12.09 -5.98
N GLY A 598 -31.73 12.61 -7.02
CA GLY A 598 -30.32 12.99 -6.96
C GLY A 598 -30.02 14.00 -5.85
N LEU A 599 -30.85 15.03 -5.70
CA LEU A 599 -30.73 16.03 -4.64
C LEU A 599 -30.94 15.44 -3.24
N LEU A 600 -31.89 14.52 -3.06
CA LEU A 600 -32.10 13.81 -1.80
C LEU A 600 -30.90 12.92 -1.41
N CYS A 601 -30.18 12.39 -2.40
CA CYS A 601 -29.00 11.56 -2.13
C CYS A 601 -27.79 12.38 -1.68
N VAL A 602 -27.65 13.63 -2.12
CA VAL A 602 -26.45 14.48 -1.88
C VAL A 602 -26.61 15.48 -0.72
N GLN A 603 -27.56 15.23 0.18
CA GLN A 603 -27.78 16.01 1.39
C GLN A 603 -26.53 16.03 2.28
N GLU A 604 -26.28 17.14 2.97
CA GLU A 604 -25.09 17.29 3.81
C GLU A 604 -25.13 16.31 4.99
N ASP A 605 -26.25 16.29 5.72
CA ASP A 605 -26.46 15.35 6.82
C ASP A 605 -26.74 13.94 6.27
N PRO A 606 -25.94 12.92 6.63
CA PRO A 606 -26.18 11.54 6.21
C PRO A 606 -27.54 11.00 6.66
N ASN A 607 -28.15 11.51 7.73
CA ASN A 607 -29.46 11.07 8.22
C ASN A 607 -30.60 11.46 7.29
N GLU A 608 -30.47 12.61 6.62
CA GLU A 608 -31.45 13.15 5.66
C GLU A 608 -31.41 12.42 4.32
N ARG A 609 -30.32 11.67 4.04
CA ARG A 609 -30.21 10.86 2.81
C ARG A 609 -31.10 9.62 2.90
N PRO A 610 -31.90 9.29 1.88
CA PRO A 610 -32.68 8.05 1.86
C PRO A 610 -31.77 6.81 1.80
N THR A 611 -32.27 5.65 2.23
CA THR A 611 -31.59 4.37 2.00
C THR A 611 -31.69 3.96 0.53
N MET A 612 -30.82 3.06 0.08
CA MET A 612 -30.88 2.57 -1.30
C MET A 612 -32.18 1.81 -1.62
N ALA A 613 -32.74 1.06 -0.66
CA ALA A 613 -34.06 0.45 -0.82
C ALA A 613 -35.16 1.51 -1.06
N THR A 614 -35.16 2.59 -0.28
CA THR A 614 -36.09 3.72 -0.46
C THR A 614 -35.90 4.39 -1.82
N ILE A 615 -34.65 4.59 -2.26
CA ILE A 615 -34.34 5.12 -3.59
C ILE A 615 -34.88 4.20 -4.69
N ALA A 616 -34.72 2.87 -4.58
CA ALA A 616 -35.28 1.95 -5.56
C ALA A 616 -36.81 1.98 -5.57
N PHE A 617 -37.46 2.15 -4.42
CA PHE A 617 -38.90 2.38 -4.36
C PHE A 617 -39.31 3.66 -5.11
N TYR A 618 -38.58 4.76 -4.92
CA TYR A 618 -38.80 6.03 -5.62
C TYR A 618 -38.63 5.90 -7.14
N LEU A 619 -37.60 5.18 -7.58
CA LEU A 619 -37.29 4.97 -9.01
C LEU A 619 -38.33 4.09 -9.72
N ASN A 620 -39.00 3.17 -9.01
CA ASN A 620 -39.98 2.24 -9.59
C ASN A 620 -41.43 2.72 -9.46
N SER A 621 -41.71 3.68 -8.58
CA SER A 621 -43.04 4.27 -8.42
C SER A 621 -43.29 5.33 -9.51
N PRO A 622 -44.33 5.19 -10.35
CA PRO A 622 -44.66 6.20 -11.36
C PRO A 622 -45.09 7.52 -10.71
N SER A 623 -45.96 7.45 -9.70
CA SER A 623 -46.44 8.58 -8.90
C SER A 623 -46.07 8.41 -7.43
N ILE A 624 -45.30 9.36 -6.89
CA ILE A 624 -44.90 9.35 -5.48
C ILE A 624 -44.62 10.78 -4.99
N ASN A 625 -45.03 11.08 -3.76
CA ASN A 625 -44.67 12.33 -3.10
C ASN A 625 -43.30 12.16 -2.43
N LEU A 626 -42.29 12.79 -3.00
CA LEU A 626 -40.94 12.81 -2.46
C LEU A 626 -40.79 13.94 -1.42
N PRO A 627 -40.04 13.72 -0.32
CA PRO A 627 -39.75 14.79 0.63
C PRO A 627 -38.95 15.91 -0.05
N PRO A 628 -39.13 17.19 0.32
CA PRO A 628 -38.36 18.28 -0.27
C PRO A 628 -36.87 18.15 0.13
N PRO A 629 -35.92 18.37 -0.80
CA PRO A 629 -34.50 18.38 -0.45
C PRO A 629 -34.17 19.65 0.36
N LEU A 630 -33.23 19.56 1.31
CA LEU A 630 -32.81 20.71 2.11
C LEU A 630 -31.77 21.56 1.39
N GLU A 631 -31.73 22.84 1.75
CA GLU A 631 -30.77 23.80 1.20
C GLU A 631 -29.33 23.49 1.65
N PRO A 632 -28.38 23.34 0.70
CA PRO A 632 -26.99 23.08 1.04
C PRO A 632 -26.37 24.23 1.87
N PRO A 633 -25.61 23.95 2.95
CA PRO A 633 -25.11 24.98 3.88
C PRO A 633 -24.25 26.08 3.25
N TYR A 634 -23.53 25.79 2.16
CA TYR A 634 -22.72 26.78 1.45
C TYR A 634 -23.56 27.94 0.86
N PHE A 635 -24.80 27.70 0.42
CA PHE A 635 -25.70 28.77 -0.05
C PHE A 635 -26.17 29.68 1.09
N ARG A 636 -26.33 29.13 2.31
CA ARG A 636 -26.60 29.95 3.51
C ARG A 636 -25.41 30.87 3.83
N ARG A 637 -24.18 30.38 3.69
CA ARG A 637 -22.96 31.15 3.99
C ARG A 637 -22.73 32.30 3.01
N SER A 638 -22.93 32.04 1.71
CA SER A 638 -22.86 33.07 0.66
C SER A 638 -23.91 34.18 0.85
N ARG A 639 -25.16 33.86 1.24
CA ARG A 639 -26.16 34.89 1.56
C ARG A 639 -25.86 35.65 2.85
N ILE A 640 -25.28 35.01 3.87
CA ILE A 640 -24.86 35.71 5.09
C ILE A 640 -23.73 36.69 4.76
N GLU A 641 -22.77 36.29 3.92
CA GLU A 641 -21.71 37.18 3.44
C GLU A 641 -22.27 38.32 2.57
N GLU A 642 -23.14 38.04 1.60
CA GLU A 642 -23.83 39.07 0.79
C GLU A 642 -24.65 40.03 1.66
N ASN A 643 -25.44 39.53 2.62
CA ASN A 643 -26.19 40.37 3.56
C ASN A 643 -25.29 41.18 4.50
N THR A 644 -24.13 40.64 4.89
CA THR A 644 -23.12 41.39 5.67
C THR A 644 -22.50 42.50 4.82
N THR A 645 -22.34 42.28 3.52
CA THR A 645 -21.84 43.29 2.57
C THR A 645 -22.91 44.36 2.28
N LEU A 646 -24.18 43.96 2.10
CA LEU A 646 -25.32 44.87 1.92
C LEU A 646 -25.57 45.74 3.16
N SER A 647 -25.41 45.18 4.36
CA SER A 647 -25.52 45.92 5.63
C SER A 647 -24.36 46.90 5.85
N LYS A 648 -23.18 46.63 5.28
CA LYS A 648 -22.07 47.59 5.23
C LYS A 648 -22.29 48.72 4.22
N GLU A 649 -22.98 48.46 3.11
CA GLU A 649 -23.34 49.50 2.14
C GLU A 649 -24.49 50.40 2.65
N LEU A 650 -25.47 49.84 3.38
CA LEU A 650 -26.55 50.62 3.97
C LEU A 650 -26.12 51.43 5.22
N GLY A 651 -24.99 51.07 5.85
CA GLY A 651 -24.44 51.75 7.03
C GLY A 651 -23.58 53.00 6.73
N ASN A 652 -23.32 53.31 5.45
CA ASN A 652 -22.43 54.40 5.04
C ASN A 652 -23.13 55.68 4.58
N THR A 653 -24.43 55.83 4.84
CA THR A 653 -25.16 57.09 4.61
C THR A 653 -26.01 57.50 5.80
N SER A 654 -25.36 58.02 6.85
CA SER A 654 -25.83 59.20 7.59
C SER A 654 -24.75 59.66 8.57
N ASP A 655 -24.03 60.69 8.17
CA ASP A 655 -23.11 61.45 9.01
C ASP A 655 -23.87 62.66 9.57
N SER A 656 -23.85 62.87 10.89
CA SER A 656 -23.63 64.20 11.52
C SER A 656 -23.88 64.21 13.05
N THR A 657 -22.76 64.33 13.78
CA THR A 657 -22.47 65.33 14.85
C THR A 657 -23.32 65.49 16.12
N ASN A 658 -22.61 65.39 17.27
CA ASN A 658 -22.65 66.20 18.52
C ASN A 658 -24.03 66.41 19.19
N GLY A 659 -24.28 66.14 20.47
CA GLY A 659 -23.44 66.34 21.66
C GLY A 659 -24.17 67.27 22.65
N ILE A 660 -24.65 66.70 23.77
CA ILE A 660 -24.92 67.35 25.10
C ILE A 660 -26.20 68.24 25.14
N THR A 661 -27.18 68.11 26.05
CA THR A 661 -27.08 68.24 27.53
C THR A 661 -28.31 67.64 28.24
N MET A 662 -28.04 67.07 29.41
CA MET A 662 -28.98 66.56 30.43
C MET A 662 -30.05 67.56 30.89
N THR A 663 -31.19 67.04 31.34
CA THR A 663 -31.74 67.45 32.64
C THR A 663 -32.48 66.29 33.33
N THR A 664 -32.01 66.03 34.55
CA THR A 664 -32.50 65.25 35.69
C THR A 664 -34.01 65.41 35.99
N PHE A 665 -34.76 64.63 36.79
CA PHE A 665 -34.43 63.87 38.02
C PHE A 665 -35.61 62.94 38.44
N PHE A 666 -35.27 61.90 39.21
CA PHE A 666 -36.02 61.14 40.24
C PHE A 666 -37.04 60.03 39.90
N PRO A 667 -37.03 58.93 40.70
CA PRO A 667 -37.74 57.69 40.46
C PRO A 667 -39.08 57.61 41.21
N ARG A 668 -39.97 56.75 40.70
CA ARG A 668 -40.78 55.84 41.51
C ARG A 668 -40.87 54.50 40.80
#